data_AF-A0A8S9PN94-F1
#
_entry.id   AF-A0A8S9PN94-F1
#
_cell.length_a   1.000
_cell.length_b   1.000
_cell.length_c   1.000
_cell.angle_alpha   90.00
_cell.angle_beta   90.00
_cell.angle_gamma   90.00
#
_symmetry.space_group_name_H-M   'P 1'
#
loop_
_entity.id
_entity.type
_entity.pdbx_description
1 polymer ?
#
loop_
_entity_poly.entity_id
_entity_poly.type
_entity_poly.pdbx_seq_one_letter_code
_entity_poly.pdbx_strand_id
1 'polypeptide(L)'
;MTFGCPIGFGRVQPGTVRKLVYDLGYPSELLEWTFDWNYMVRGLELDKKRGNILKMDRHKYVKVAYHGFRELSKDDKFDIYGSSLIQDSFDEPNYALIDTLFSLAEAYLFAQLVDFKDNNPEKIPKEVDYARMYKDVWAAVDLCHRDGTLKQMVAKEPNRYINEDTTIVPLIKMIRDSGRSTFLVTNSLWDYTNIVMNFLCGGRTVHGPHTCNFDCVQYFDVVITGRSAKPGFFHEESRANLFEVEPQSGMLINTDNGTPMPQVGDPSPNFLPKSKDKGCRVFQGGNVGLHSLLSIESSSQVLYVGDHIYGDILCSKKVLGWRTMRVPELEKEVELLWELRDMRKKLILMTQSLLFIESSSQVLYVGDHIYGDILRSKKVLGSRTMLVVPELEKEVELLCELRDMREKLILMRNERDSVEDKIHHLNWSLKFDDINENDKQEMLSTFKDLEAKRDQIRLSHQQAQRENYQKFHKVWGQLMKTGYQSSRFANERRFLNSSAAGASQLCFKSSMEEHRASALSEGVVQFHNVGSRDGCEAPHKWSSPGGGKKIDLKKQIFCNRSLNMRNIIAVGFDMDYTLAQYKSETFESLAYEGTVRKLVYDLGYPSELLKWTFDWNYMVRGLVLDKKRGNILKMDRHKYVKVAYHGFRELSKDDKVDIYGTSLIQDSFDEPDYALIDTLFSLAEAYLFAQLVDFKDNNPEKIPKDVDYARMYKDVRAAVDLCHRDGTLKQMVAKEPNRYINEDITIVPLIKMIRDSGRSTFLVTNSLWDYTNIVMNFLCGGRTVHGPHTCNFDWLQYFDVVITGSAKPGFFHEESRANLFEVEPQSGMLINTDNGTPMPQVGDPSPKILLNSKDKGCRVFQGGNVGHLHSLLSIESSSQVLYVGDHIYGDILRSKKVLGWRTMLVVPELEKEVELLWELRDMRKKLILMRNERDSVEDKIHHLNWSLKFEDVNENDKQEMLSALKDLESKRDQVRLSHQQAQRENHQKFHKVWGQLMKTGYQSSRFANQVERFACLYTSQVSNLRLYSPDKYYRPSEDFMSHEFHLLPLE
;
A
#
# COMPACT_ATOMS: atom_id res chain seq x y z
N MET A 1 -24.48 12.31 3.62
CA MET A 1 -25.59 11.64 2.92
C MET A 1 -25.03 11.02 1.66
N THR A 2 -24.63 9.76 1.74
CA THR A 2 -24.45 8.95 0.54
C THR A 2 -25.81 8.77 -0.08
N PHE A 3 -25.96 9.16 -1.33
CA PHE A 3 -27.00 8.57 -2.16
C PHE A 3 -26.61 7.10 -2.30
N GLY A 4 -27.10 6.25 -1.39
CA GLY A 4 -27.03 4.80 -1.60
C GLY A 4 -27.59 4.51 -2.98
N CYS A 5 -26.81 3.82 -3.82
CA CYS A 5 -27.34 3.40 -5.11
C CYS A 5 -28.53 2.49 -4.83
N PRO A 6 -29.71 2.78 -5.39
CA PRO A 6 -30.88 1.98 -5.14
C PRO A 6 -30.67 0.56 -5.65
N ILE A 7 -31.01 -0.37 -4.76
CA ILE A 7 -31.28 -1.75 -5.10
C ILE A 7 -32.49 -1.72 -6.05
N GLY A 8 -32.25 -1.65 -7.36
CA GLY A 8 -33.36 -1.65 -8.33
C GLY A 8 -33.19 -0.87 -9.64
N PHE A 9 -31.99 -0.41 -9.99
CA PHE A 9 -31.75 0.25 -11.27
C PHE A 9 -31.57 -0.75 -12.44
N GLY A 10 -32.55 -1.61 -12.68
CA GLY A 10 -32.70 -2.30 -13.98
C GLY A 10 -33.09 -1.36 -15.13
N ARG A 11 -33.11 -0.03 -14.90
CA ARG A 11 -33.63 1.00 -15.82
C ARG A 11 -32.89 2.37 -15.78
N VAL A 12 -31.59 2.45 -15.44
CA VAL A 12 -30.79 3.66 -15.82
C VAL A 12 -30.44 3.59 -17.30
N GLN A 13 -30.14 2.39 -17.81
CA GLN A 13 -29.78 2.18 -19.21
C GLN A 13 -30.80 2.69 -20.24
N PRO A 14 -32.13 2.59 -20.09
CA PRO A 14 -33.07 3.10 -21.09
C PRO A 14 -32.88 4.59 -21.38
N GLY A 15 -32.53 5.41 -20.39
CA GLY A 15 -32.28 6.84 -20.61
C GLY A 15 -31.03 7.06 -21.45
N THR A 16 -29.89 6.55 -20.98
CA THR A 16 -28.58 6.69 -21.63
C THR A 16 -28.54 6.03 -23.01
N VAL A 17 -29.10 4.83 -23.13
CA VAL A 17 -29.21 4.09 -24.40
C VAL A 17 -30.11 4.85 -25.38
N ARG A 18 -31.23 5.44 -24.93
CA ARG A 18 -32.06 6.30 -25.79
C ARG A 18 -31.29 7.52 -26.29
N LYS A 19 -30.44 8.14 -25.46
CA LYS A 19 -29.56 9.24 -25.90
C LYS A 19 -28.54 8.76 -26.93
N LEU A 20 -27.93 7.60 -26.72
CA LEU A 20 -27.02 7.00 -27.71
C LEU A 20 -27.72 6.77 -29.05
N VAL A 21 -28.92 6.20 -29.04
CA VAL A 21 -29.68 5.86 -30.25
C VAL A 21 -30.24 7.10 -30.94
N TYR A 22 -30.99 7.94 -30.21
CA TYR A 22 -31.74 9.05 -30.81
C TYR A 22 -30.91 10.32 -31.00
N ASP A 23 -29.95 10.61 -30.12
CA ASP A 23 -29.17 11.85 -30.18
C ASP A 23 -27.77 11.64 -30.79
N LEU A 24 -27.19 10.44 -30.65
CA LEU A 24 -25.83 10.14 -31.13
C LEU A 24 -25.80 9.12 -32.29
N GLY A 25 -26.96 8.64 -32.75
CA GLY A 25 -27.10 7.86 -33.98
C GLY A 25 -26.67 6.38 -33.89
N TYR A 26 -26.63 5.80 -32.70
CA TYR A 26 -26.34 4.37 -32.53
C TYR A 26 -27.55 3.50 -32.97
N PRO A 27 -27.36 2.22 -33.35
CA PRO A 27 -28.44 1.35 -33.83
C PRO A 27 -29.62 1.19 -32.86
N SER A 28 -30.85 1.12 -33.38
CA SER A 28 -32.07 0.99 -32.56
C SER A 28 -32.14 -0.30 -31.73
N GLU A 29 -31.39 -1.32 -32.13
CA GLU A 29 -31.23 -2.62 -31.45
C GLU A 29 -30.71 -2.46 -30.02
N LEU A 30 -29.97 -1.38 -29.74
CA LEU A 30 -29.45 -1.10 -28.41
C LEU A 30 -30.59 -0.84 -27.40
N LEU A 31 -31.77 -0.40 -27.84
CA LEU A 31 -32.92 -0.08 -26.98
C LEU A 31 -33.42 -1.28 -26.14
N GLU A 32 -33.10 -2.51 -26.55
CA GLU A 32 -33.47 -3.74 -25.84
C GLU A 32 -32.44 -4.16 -24.78
N TRP A 33 -31.31 -3.46 -24.69
CA TRP A 33 -30.24 -3.84 -23.77
C TRP A 33 -30.65 -3.70 -22.30
N THR A 34 -30.19 -4.67 -21.52
CA THR A 34 -30.39 -4.74 -20.07
C THR A 34 -29.09 -4.52 -19.32
N PHE A 35 -29.19 -3.96 -18.12
CA PHE A 35 -28.08 -3.68 -17.23
C PHE A 35 -28.03 -4.72 -16.10
N ASP A 36 -26.87 -5.37 -15.91
CA ASP A 36 -26.59 -6.18 -14.72
C ASP A 36 -25.68 -5.41 -13.76
N TRP A 37 -26.24 -5.01 -12.62
CA TRP A 37 -25.55 -4.23 -11.61
C TRP A 37 -24.50 -5.04 -10.83
N ASN A 38 -24.53 -6.38 -10.89
CA ASN A 38 -23.58 -7.23 -10.15
C ASN A 38 -22.25 -7.42 -10.87
N TYR A 39 -22.16 -7.04 -12.15
CA TYR A 39 -20.99 -7.36 -12.96
C TYR A 39 -19.82 -6.40 -12.70
N MET A 40 -20.10 -5.10 -12.60
CA MET A 40 -19.08 -4.07 -12.39
C MET A 40 -18.90 -3.76 -10.91
N VAL A 41 -17.64 -3.57 -10.49
CA VAL A 41 -17.28 -3.15 -9.13
C VAL A 41 -16.47 -1.86 -9.16
N ARG A 42 -16.52 -1.07 -8.09
CA ARG A 42 -15.69 0.13 -7.98
C ARG A 42 -14.20 -0.24 -7.89
N GLY A 43 -13.34 0.64 -8.40
CA GLY A 43 -11.89 0.45 -8.43
C GLY A 43 -11.37 -0.25 -9.70
N LEU A 44 -12.22 -0.47 -10.70
CA LEU A 44 -11.82 -0.86 -12.05
C LEU A 44 -11.30 0.36 -12.83
N GLU A 45 -10.47 0.12 -13.83
CA GLU A 45 -10.01 1.14 -14.78
C GLU A 45 -10.32 0.73 -16.22
N LEU A 46 -10.76 1.66 -17.04
CA LEU A 46 -11.01 1.44 -18.46
C LEU A 46 -9.82 1.93 -19.29
N ASP A 47 -9.33 1.09 -20.18
CA ASP A 47 -8.45 1.46 -21.28
C ASP A 47 -9.32 1.79 -22.50
N LYS A 48 -9.61 3.09 -22.65
CA LYS A 48 -10.50 3.63 -23.69
C LYS A 48 -9.92 3.42 -25.08
N LYS A 49 -8.60 3.35 -25.22
CA LYS A 49 -7.94 3.15 -26.51
C LYS A 49 -8.14 1.72 -27.01
N ARG A 50 -8.10 0.74 -26.11
CA ARG A 50 -8.16 -0.69 -26.46
C ARG A 50 -9.50 -1.36 -26.14
N GLY A 51 -10.47 -0.66 -25.56
CA GLY A 51 -11.76 -1.24 -25.19
C GLY A 51 -11.69 -2.20 -24.01
N ASN A 52 -10.67 -2.07 -23.15
CA ASN A 52 -10.41 -3.02 -22.08
C ASN A 52 -10.84 -2.49 -20.70
N ILE A 53 -11.21 -3.42 -19.81
CA ILE A 53 -11.57 -3.19 -18.41
C ILE A 53 -10.54 -3.89 -17.54
N LEU A 54 -9.92 -3.15 -16.64
CA LEU A 54 -8.73 -3.57 -15.91
C LEU A 54 -9.00 -3.58 -14.41
N LYS A 55 -8.65 -4.68 -13.76
CA LYS A 55 -8.50 -4.77 -12.30
C LYS A 55 -7.02 -4.83 -11.98
N MET A 56 -6.54 -3.81 -11.27
CA MET A 56 -5.14 -3.66 -10.91
C MET A 56 -4.92 -3.85 -9.41
N ASP A 57 -3.69 -4.22 -9.03
CA ASP A 57 -3.27 -4.13 -7.63
C ASP A 57 -2.91 -2.68 -7.24
N ARG A 58 -2.62 -2.45 -5.96
CA ARG A 58 -2.19 -1.14 -5.43
C ARG A 58 -0.92 -0.57 -6.08
N HIS A 59 -0.18 -1.42 -6.79
CA HIS A 59 1.02 -1.05 -7.53
C HIS A 59 0.74 -0.99 -9.03
N LYS A 60 -0.52 -0.83 -9.47
CA LYS A 60 -0.90 -0.62 -10.88
C LYS A 60 -0.47 -1.73 -11.85
N TYR A 61 -0.31 -2.96 -11.36
CA TYR A 61 -0.17 -4.12 -12.23
C TYR A 61 -1.54 -4.70 -12.54
N VAL A 62 -1.82 -4.89 -13.83
CA VAL A 62 -3.04 -5.54 -14.32
C VAL A 62 -3.05 -7.00 -13.86
N LYS A 63 -4.03 -7.37 -13.03
CA LYS A 63 -4.24 -8.75 -12.58
C LYS A 63 -5.28 -9.45 -13.45
N VAL A 64 -6.38 -8.74 -13.68
CA VAL A 64 -7.50 -9.20 -14.48
C VAL A 64 -7.78 -8.14 -15.52
N ALA A 65 -8.00 -8.56 -16.76
CA ALA A 65 -8.38 -7.66 -17.84
C ALA A 65 -9.44 -8.33 -18.69
N TYR A 66 -10.40 -7.55 -19.14
CA TYR A 66 -11.47 -7.95 -20.05
C TYR A 66 -11.45 -7.04 -21.26
N HIS A 67 -11.71 -7.59 -22.45
CA HIS A 67 -12.07 -6.84 -23.64
C HIS A 67 -13.57 -7.02 -23.85
N GLY A 68 -14.35 -5.95 -23.70
CA GLY A 68 -15.80 -6.08 -23.49
C GLY A 68 -16.11 -7.00 -22.30
N PHE A 69 -16.85 -8.09 -22.51
CA PHE A 69 -17.08 -9.14 -21.50
C PHE A 69 -16.18 -10.37 -21.65
N ARG A 70 -15.24 -10.38 -22.59
CA ARG A 70 -14.29 -11.49 -22.78
C ARG A 70 -13.04 -11.30 -21.92
N GLU A 71 -12.74 -12.26 -21.04
CA GLU A 71 -11.50 -12.22 -20.25
C GLU A 71 -10.28 -12.38 -21.17
N LEU A 72 -9.29 -11.51 -20.99
CA LEU A 72 -8.00 -11.59 -21.68
C LEU A 72 -7.09 -12.63 -21.01
N SER A 73 -6.46 -13.47 -21.83
CA SER A 73 -5.52 -14.47 -21.32
C SER A 73 -4.30 -13.83 -20.67
N LYS A 74 -3.49 -14.64 -19.98
CA LYS A 74 -2.25 -14.13 -19.37
C LYS A 74 -1.29 -13.58 -20.42
N ASP A 75 -1.22 -14.23 -21.57
CA ASP A 75 -0.30 -13.88 -22.65
C ASP A 75 -0.82 -12.62 -23.35
N ASP A 76 -2.12 -12.52 -23.64
CA ASP A 76 -2.74 -11.29 -24.19
C ASP A 76 -2.47 -10.08 -23.28
N LYS A 77 -2.63 -10.25 -21.95
CA LYS A 77 -2.34 -9.17 -21.00
C LYS A 77 -0.88 -8.74 -21.04
N PHE A 78 0.03 -9.69 -21.16
CA PHE A 78 1.46 -9.42 -21.24
C PHE A 78 1.83 -8.74 -22.57
N ASP A 79 1.24 -9.16 -23.69
CA ASP A 79 1.48 -8.53 -24.99
C ASP A 79 0.91 -7.10 -25.06
N ILE A 80 -0.24 -6.88 -24.41
CA ILE A 80 -0.94 -5.60 -24.42
C ILE A 80 -0.29 -4.60 -23.47
N TYR A 81 -0.05 -4.99 -22.21
CA TYR A 81 0.37 -4.10 -21.12
C TYR A 81 1.81 -4.34 -20.64
N GLY A 82 2.46 -5.41 -21.12
CA GLY A 82 3.76 -5.83 -20.63
C GLY A 82 3.74 -6.31 -19.19
N SER A 83 4.94 -6.45 -18.65
CA SER A 83 5.25 -6.46 -17.22
C SER A 83 5.27 -5.06 -16.59
N SER A 84 4.86 -4.04 -17.35
CA SER A 84 5.02 -2.63 -17.00
C SER A 84 4.02 -2.18 -15.95
N LEU A 85 4.46 -1.23 -15.14
CA LEU A 85 3.61 -0.40 -14.30
C LEU A 85 2.78 0.50 -15.24
N ILE A 86 1.44 0.50 -15.16
CA ILE A 86 0.66 1.57 -15.81
C ILE A 86 0.87 2.83 -14.97
N GLN A 87 1.80 3.68 -15.41
CA GLN A 87 2.36 4.73 -14.55
C GLN A 87 1.45 5.91 -14.34
N ASP A 88 0.55 6.20 -15.30
CA ASP A 88 -0.14 7.48 -15.34
C ASP A 88 -1.64 7.34 -15.62
N SER A 89 -2.28 6.30 -15.08
CA SER A 89 -3.73 6.08 -15.31
C SER A 89 -4.66 7.16 -14.73
N PHE A 90 -4.12 8.08 -13.92
CA PHE A 90 -4.90 9.16 -13.31
C PHE A 90 -4.96 10.44 -14.15
N ASP A 91 -3.98 10.68 -15.03
CA ASP A 91 -3.87 11.90 -15.86
C ASP A 91 -3.74 11.60 -17.37
N GLU A 92 -3.61 10.33 -17.78
CA GLU A 92 -3.58 9.99 -19.19
C GLU A 92 -4.98 10.05 -19.84
N PRO A 93 -5.11 10.66 -21.03
CA PRO A 93 -6.38 10.76 -21.74
C PRO A 93 -6.96 9.41 -22.17
N ASN A 94 -6.19 8.31 -22.07
CA ASN A 94 -6.60 6.98 -22.51
C ASN A 94 -7.22 6.13 -21.40
N TYR A 95 -7.02 6.47 -20.12
CA TYR A 95 -7.58 5.70 -19.01
C TYR A 95 -8.78 6.43 -18.37
N ALA A 96 -9.70 5.67 -17.77
CA ALA A 96 -10.79 6.22 -16.97
C ALA A 96 -11.03 5.34 -15.74
N LEU A 97 -11.07 5.94 -14.55
CA LEU A 97 -11.28 5.23 -13.31
C LEU A 97 -12.77 5.11 -12.98
N ILE A 98 -13.17 3.91 -12.56
CA ILE A 98 -14.54 3.61 -12.13
C ILE A 98 -14.63 3.74 -10.60
N ASP A 99 -14.84 4.95 -10.11
CA ASP A 99 -14.87 5.25 -8.65
C ASP A 99 -16.24 5.68 -8.11
N THR A 100 -17.20 5.99 -8.99
CA THR A 100 -18.58 6.36 -8.64
C THR A 100 -19.57 5.27 -9.06
N LEU A 101 -20.80 5.37 -8.57
CA LEU A 101 -21.87 4.45 -8.97
C LEU A 101 -22.37 4.69 -10.39
N PHE A 102 -22.36 5.95 -10.83
CA PHE A 102 -22.72 6.31 -12.20
C PHE A 102 -21.72 5.71 -13.18
N SER A 103 -20.42 5.72 -12.84
CA SER A 103 -19.40 5.14 -13.71
C SER A 103 -19.46 3.60 -13.79
N LEU A 104 -20.12 2.89 -12.88
CA LEU A 104 -20.40 1.46 -13.05
C LEU A 104 -21.34 1.19 -14.24
N ALA A 105 -22.38 2.02 -14.37
CA ALA A 105 -23.33 1.92 -15.49
C ALA A 105 -22.66 2.29 -16.82
N GLU A 106 -21.82 3.34 -16.81
CA GLU A 106 -20.99 3.72 -17.96
C GLU A 106 -20.06 2.58 -18.40
N ALA A 107 -19.33 1.99 -17.45
CA ALA A 107 -18.38 0.90 -17.73
C ALA A 107 -19.06 -0.33 -18.31
N TYR A 108 -20.22 -0.71 -17.78
CA TYR A 108 -20.98 -1.85 -18.30
C TYR A 108 -21.52 -1.59 -19.70
N LEU A 109 -22.09 -0.40 -19.94
CA LEU A 109 -22.59 -0.03 -21.27
C LEU A 109 -21.44 0.07 -22.29
N PHE A 110 -20.29 0.59 -21.88
CA PHE A 110 -19.09 0.61 -22.70
C PHE A 110 -18.64 -0.81 -23.06
N ALA A 111 -18.65 -1.75 -22.11
CA ALA A 111 -18.34 -3.16 -22.35
C ALA A 111 -19.29 -3.80 -23.38
N GLN A 112 -20.60 -3.56 -23.25
CA GLN A 112 -21.61 -4.01 -24.21
C GLN A 112 -21.37 -3.43 -25.61
N LEU A 113 -21.03 -2.14 -25.69
CA LEU A 113 -20.72 -1.48 -26.96
C LEU A 113 -19.47 -2.05 -27.61
N VAL A 114 -18.41 -2.36 -26.84
CA VAL A 114 -17.19 -3.00 -27.35
C VAL A 114 -17.52 -4.35 -27.97
N ASP A 115 -18.24 -5.22 -27.24
CA ASP A 115 -18.64 -6.52 -27.78
C ASP A 115 -19.58 -6.39 -28.99
N PHE A 116 -20.49 -5.42 -28.97
CA PHE A 116 -21.40 -5.17 -30.09
C PHE A 116 -20.64 -4.72 -31.34
N LYS A 117 -19.67 -3.82 -31.19
CA LYS A 117 -18.80 -3.35 -32.28
C LYS A 117 -18.00 -4.49 -32.89
N ASP A 118 -17.36 -5.30 -32.05
CA ASP A 118 -16.48 -6.38 -32.48
C ASP A 118 -17.26 -7.48 -33.22
N ASN A 119 -18.50 -7.74 -32.80
CA ASN A 119 -19.37 -8.72 -33.45
C ASN A 119 -20.13 -8.17 -34.68
N ASN A 120 -20.30 -6.85 -34.79
CA ASN A 120 -21.07 -6.20 -35.86
C ASN A 120 -20.32 -4.95 -36.41
N PRO A 121 -19.11 -5.11 -36.98
CA PRO A 121 -18.26 -3.99 -37.39
C PRO A 121 -18.88 -3.11 -38.50
N GLU A 122 -19.87 -3.62 -39.23
CA GLU A 122 -20.63 -2.91 -40.25
C GLU A 122 -21.72 -1.99 -39.70
N LYS A 123 -22.17 -2.21 -38.47
CA LYS A 123 -23.27 -1.45 -37.85
C LYS A 123 -22.82 -0.20 -37.11
N ILE A 124 -21.54 -0.10 -36.79
CA ILE A 124 -20.93 1.09 -36.20
C ILE A 124 -20.04 1.77 -37.26
N PRO A 125 -20.13 3.09 -37.46
CA PRO A 125 -19.27 3.80 -38.40
C PRO A 125 -17.78 3.54 -38.11
N LYS A 126 -16.97 3.35 -39.17
CA LYS A 126 -15.55 3.02 -39.03
C LYS A 126 -14.74 4.11 -38.33
N GLU A 127 -15.21 5.35 -38.34
CA GLU A 127 -14.57 6.49 -37.67
C GLU A 127 -14.75 6.47 -36.14
N VAL A 128 -15.67 5.65 -35.62
CA VAL A 128 -15.97 5.53 -34.19
C VAL A 128 -15.07 4.46 -33.59
N ASP A 129 -13.92 4.87 -33.05
CA ASP A 129 -13.04 4.00 -32.26
C ASP A 129 -13.54 3.79 -30.82
N TYR A 130 -12.90 2.91 -30.04
CA TYR A 130 -13.32 2.64 -28.65
C TYR A 130 -13.23 3.91 -27.78
N ALA A 131 -12.27 4.79 -28.03
CA ALA A 131 -12.13 6.02 -27.27
C ALA A 131 -13.30 6.97 -27.52
N ARG A 132 -13.75 7.04 -28.78
CA ARG A 132 -14.94 7.78 -29.18
C ARG A 132 -16.20 7.17 -28.57
N MET A 133 -16.34 5.85 -28.56
CA MET A 133 -17.49 5.16 -27.94
C MET A 133 -17.60 5.50 -26.46
N TYR A 134 -16.48 5.46 -25.73
CA TYR A 134 -16.48 5.88 -24.33
C TYR A 134 -16.92 7.34 -24.16
N LYS A 135 -16.42 8.24 -25.02
CA LYS A 135 -16.82 9.65 -25.00
C LYS A 135 -18.31 9.83 -25.27
N ASP A 136 -18.88 9.05 -26.18
CA ASP A 136 -20.31 9.07 -26.51
C ASP A 136 -21.16 8.50 -25.35
N VAL A 137 -20.73 7.42 -24.69
CA VAL A 137 -21.36 6.90 -23.47
C VAL A 137 -21.37 7.96 -22.37
N TRP A 138 -20.22 8.58 -22.12
CA TRP A 138 -20.09 9.64 -21.13
C TRP A 138 -20.98 10.85 -21.47
N ALA A 139 -21.01 11.27 -22.75
CA ALA A 139 -21.88 12.35 -23.21
C ALA A 139 -23.37 12.00 -23.05
N ALA A 140 -23.76 10.77 -23.34
CA ALA A 140 -25.13 10.29 -23.18
C ALA A 140 -25.55 10.30 -21.70
N VAL A 141 -24.67 9.88 -20.78
CA VAL A 141 -24.93 9.95 -19.34
C VAL A 141 -25.04 11.41 -18.87
N ASP A 142 -24.12 12.27 -19.29
CA ASP A 142 -24.14 13.69 -18.97
C ASP A 142 -25.42 14.39 -19.51
N LEU A 143 -25.86 14.05 -20.72
CA LEU A 143 -27.14 14.55 -21.28
C LEU A 143 -28.34 14.15 -20.42
N CYS A 144 -28.41 12.89 -19.96
CA CYS A 144 -29.45 12.44 -19.02
C CYS A 144 -29.42 13.16 -17.67
N HIS A 145 -28.25 13.60 -17.23
CA HIS A 145 -28.13 14.42 -16.01
C HIS A 145 -28.51 15.89 -16.25
N ARG A 146 -28.15 16.46 -17.41
CA ARG A 146 -28.39 17.87 -17.76
C ARG A 146 -29.84 18.19 -18.09
N ASP A 147 -30.54 17.27 -18.75
CA ASP A 147 -31.95 17.45 -19.13
C ASP A 147 -32.92 17.27 -17.94
N GLY A 148 -32.41 16.84 -16.79
CA GLY A 148 -33.15 16.74 -15.53
C GLY A 148 -34.12 15.54 -15.48
N THR A 149 -34.18 14.72 -16.53
CA THR A 149 -35.10 13.58 -16.63
C THR A 149 -34.90 12.59 -15.48
N LEU A 150 -33.64 12.24 -15.16
CA LEU A 150 -33.31 11.36 -14.05
C LEU A 150 -33.80 11.93 -12.71
N LYS A 151 -33.55 13.23 -12.47
CA LYS A 151 -33.95 13.92 -11.23
C LYS A 151 -35.46 13.98 -11.08
N GLN A 152 -36.20 14.20 -12.16
CA GLN A 152 -37.66 14.17 -12.17
C GLN A 152 -38.20 12.76 -11.87
N MET A 153 -37.58 11.71 -12.41
CA MET A 153 -37.99 10.32 -12.12
C MET A 153 -37.77 9.98 -10.65
N VAL A 154 -36.62 10.34 -10.09
CA VAL A 154 -36.31 10.12 -8.67
C VAL A 154 -37.27 10.92 -7.77
N ALA A 155 -37.53 12.19 -8.10
CA ALA A 155 -38.45 13.03 -7.34
C ALA A 155 -39.90 12.53 -7.33
N LYS A 156 -40.34 11.82 -8.38
CA LYS A 156 -41.69 11.24 -8.47
C LYS A 156 -41.88 10.00 -7.60
N GLU A 157 -40.85 9.15 -7.47
CA GLU A 157 -40.90 7.89 -6.70
C GLU A 157 -39.63 7.74 -5.83
N PRO A 158 -39.37 8.62 -4.85
CA PRO A 158 -38.09 8.63 -4.13
C PRO A 158 -37.83 7.33 -3.36
N ASN A 159 -38.86 6.70 -2.80
CA ASN A 159 -38.80 5.40 -2.12
C ASN A 159 -38.34 4.24 -3.00
N ARG A 160 -38.43 4.37 -4.33
CA ARG A 160 -37.91 3.39 -5.27
C ARG A 160 -36.42 3.55 -5.52
N TYR A 161 -35.90 4.77 -5.39
CA TYR A 161 -34.54 5.14 -5.82
C TYR A 161 -33.62 5.56 -4.67
N ILE A 162 -34.14 5.72 -3.45
CA ILE A 162 -33.40 6.15 -2.28
C ILE A 162 -33.78 5.22 -1.12
N ASN A 163 -32.78 4.58 -0.52
CA ASN A 163 -32.98 3.84 0.72
C ASN A 163 -33.19 4.83 1.88
N GLU A 164 -34.27 4.65 2.63
CA GLU A 164 -34.52 5.43 3.84
C GLU A 164 -33.58 4.94 4.96
N ASP A 165 -32.80 5.85 5.54
CA ASP A 165 -31.99 5.59 6.73
C ASP A 165 -32.47 6.50 7.86
N THR A 166 -33.21 5.91 8.79
CA THR A 166 -33.80 6.61 9.93
C THR A 166 -32.77 7.11 10.94
N THR A 167 -31.49 6.72 10.82
CA THR A 167 -30.42 7.11 11.76
C THR A 167 -29.74 8.43 11.38
N ILE A 168 -29.85 8.86 10.13
CA ILE A 168 -29.17 10.06 9.61
C ILE A 168 -29.63 11.33 10.33
N VAL A 169 -30.94 11.49 10.52
CA VAL A 169 -31.51 12.68 11.18
C VAL A 169 -31.08 12.78 12.64
N PRO A 170 -31.24 11.71 13.47
CA PRO A 170 -30.67 11.69 14.82
C PRO A 170 -29.18 12.01 14.85
N LEU A 171 -28.38 11.49 13.91
CA LEU A 171 -26.94 11.73 13.84
C LEU A 171 -26.59 13.20 13.55
N ILE A 172 -27.25 13.82 12.57
CA ILE A 172 -26.97 15.23 12.24
C ILE A 172 -27.40 16.14 13.39
N LYS A 173 -28.56 15.84 13.99
CA LYS A 173 -29.02 16.54 15.20
C LYS A 173 -28.03 16.40 16.35
N MET A 174 -27.54 15.18 16.61
CA MET A 174 -26.50 14.88 17.60
C MET A 174 -25.23 15.73 17.37
N ILE A 175 -24.76 15.83 16.13
CA ILE A 175 -23.59 16.64 15.77
C ILE A 175 -23.86 18.12 16.03
N ARG A 176 -25.02 18.63 15.62
CA ARG A 176 -25.39 20.04 15.80
C ARG A 176 -25.57 20.42 17.27
N ASP A 177 -26.25 19.58 18.04
CA ASP A 177 -26.51 19.75 19.48
C ASP A 177 -25.19 19.73 20.28
N SER A 178 -24.14 19.07 19.75
CA SER A 178 -22.78 19.14 20.32
C SER A 178 -22.06 20.49 20.10
N GLY A 179 -22.72 21.46 19.45
CA GLY A 179 -22.20 22.79 19.17
C GLY A 179 -21.32 22.87 17.91
N ARG A 180 -21.40 21.88 17.02
CA ARG A 180 -20.67 21.86 15.75
C ARG A 180 -21.53 22.40 14.62
N SER A 181 -20.95 23.23 13.77
CA SER A 181 -21.62 23.69 12.56
C SER A 181 -21.70 22.57 11.52
N THR A 182 -22.85 22.47 10.86
CA THR A 182 -23.18 21.44 9.89
C THR A 182 -23.51 22.08 8.55
N PHE A 183 -23.06 21.47 7.45
CA PHE A 183 -23.32 21.99 6.12
C PHE A 183 -23.55 20.89 5.09
N LEU A 184 -24.24 21.22 4.00
CA LEU A 184 -24.51 20.34 2.86
C LEU A 184 -24.10 21.04 1.57
N VAL A 185 -23.35 20.36 0.70
CA VAL A 185 -22.99 20.84 -0.65
C VAL A 185 -23.41 19.82 -1.69
N THR A 186 -24.19 20.25 -2.69
CA THR A 186 -24.71 19.36 -3.75
C THR A 186 -24.72 20.04 -5.12
N ASN A 187 -24.41 19.27 -6.16
CA ASN A 187 -24.49 19.71 -7.56
C ASN A 187 -25.94 19.79 -8.09
N SER A 188 -26.92 19.47 -7.25
CA SER A 188 -28.34 19.55 -7.60
C SER A 188 -28.91 20.91 -7.27
N LEU A 189 -29.91 21.34 -8.04
CA LEU A 189 -30.68 22.54 -7.73
C LEU A 189 -31.48 22.34 -6.45
N TRP A 190 -31.92 23.44 -5.84
CA TRP A 190 -32.66 23.45 -4.58
C TRP A 190 -33.91 22.58 -4.62
N ASP A 191 -34.75 22.71 -5.65
CA ASP A 191 -36.04 21.99 -5.73
C ASP A 191 -35.89 20.48 -5.59
N TYR A 192 -34.95 19.90 -6.31
CA TYR A 192 -34.64 18.47 -6.22
C TYR A 192 -34.04 18.09 -4.87
N THR A 193 -33.12 18.93 -4.37
CA THR A 193 -32.45 18.70 -3.08
C THR A 193 -33.47 18.68 -1.94
N ASN A 194 -34.40 19.64 -1.92
CA ASN A 194 -35.44 19.73 -0.91
C ASN A 194 -36.34 18.49 -0.90
N ILE A 195 -36.75 17.98 -2.07
CA ILE A 195 -37.57 16.75 -2.17
C ILE A 195 -36.83 15.55 -1.58
N VAL A 196 -35.57 15.35 -1.96
CA VAL A 196 -34.73 14.25 -1.45
C VAL A 196 -34.56 14.34 0.07
N MET A 197 -34.27 15.53 0.58
CA MET A 197 -34.00 15.74 2.01
C MET A 197 -35.26 15.52 2.86
N ASN A 198 -36.43 15.95 2.37
CA ASN A 198 -37.71 15.70 3.05
C ASN A 198 -38.02 14.20 3.11
N PHE A 199 -37.74 13.46 2.03
CA PHE A 199 -37.89 12.01 2.02
C PHE A 199 -36.96 11.34 3.06
N LEU A 200 -35.67 11.70 3.08
CA LEU A 200 -34.69 11.14 4.04
C LEU A 200 -35.02 11.44 5.50
N CYS A 201 -35.84 12.45 5.77
CA CYS A 201 -36.20 12.86 7.14
C CYS A 201 -37.58 12.36 7.59
N GLY A 202 -38.12 11.34 6.93
CA GLY A 202 -39.37 10.68 7.34
C GLY A 202 -40.64 11.42 6.93
N GLY A 203 -40.56 12.42 6.03
CA GLY A 203 -41.72 13.10 5.46
C GLY A 203 -42.52 12.15 4.58
N ARG A 204 -43.55 11.50 5.13
CA ARG A 204 -44.46 10.64 4.34
C ARG A 204 -45.43 11.51 3.55
N THR A 205 -45.45 11.30 2.23
CA THR A 205 -46.38 11.84 1.21
C THR A 205 -46.15 13.27 0.72
N VAL A 206 -45.70 13.37 -0.54
CA VAL A 206 -45.86 14.57 -1.39
C VAL A 206 -47.15 14.36 -2.20
N HIS A 207 -48.28 14.83 -1.68
CA HIS A 207 -49.48 15.02 -2.49
C HIS A 207 -49.68 16.52 -2.74
N GLY A 208 -49.09 17.01 -3.83
CA GLY A 208 -49.36 18.34 -4.38
C GLY A 208 -48.11 19.19 -4.64
N PRO A 209 -48.14 20.13 -5.61
CA PRO A 209 -46.93 20.88 -6.02
C PRO A 209 -46.45 21.96 -5.03
N HIS A 210 -47.15 22.23 -3.91
CA HIS A 210 -46.91 23.47 -3.15
C HIS A 210 -46.95 23.37 -1.61
N THR A 211 -46.91 22.19 -0.99
CA THR A 211 -46.83 22.10 0.49
C THR A 211 -45.94 20.95 0.92
N CYS A 212 -44.65 21.23 1.15
CA CYS A 212 -43.72 20.34 1.84
C CYS A 212 -43.64 20.79 3.31
N ASN A 213 -43.83 19.88 4.28
CA ASN A 213 -43.57 20.16 5.70
C ASN A 213 -42.05 20.31 5.91
N PHE A 214 -41.64 21.45 6.48
CA PHE A 214 -40.28 21.99 6.50
C PHE A 214 -39.42 21.52 7.70
N ASP A 215 -39.01 20.26 7.78
CA ASP A 215 -38.27 19.79 8.98
C ASP A 215 -36.87 19.22 8.75
N CYS A 216 -36.38 19.07 7.51
CA CYS A 216 -35.07 18.44 7.27
C CYS A 216 -33.87 19.40 7.18
N VAL A 217 -34.06 20.55 6.54
CA VAL A 217 -32.98 21.50 6.25
C VAL A 217 -32.59 22.28 7.51
N GLN A 218 -33.50 22.36 8.49
CA GLN A 218 -33.21 22.97 9.79
C GLN A 218 -32.05 22.31 10.52
N TYR A 219 -31.69 21.06 10.19
CA TYR A 219 -30.57 20.35 10.81
C TYR A 219 -29.20 20.80 10.26
N PHE A 220 -29.18 21.66 9.23
CA PHE A 220 -27.97 22.25 8.67
C PHE A 220 -27.91 23.75 8.96
N ASP A 221 -26.71 24.29 9.15
CA ASP A 221 -26.50 25.73 9.28
C ASP A 221 -26.36 26.39 7.89
N VAL A 222 -25.76 25.68 6.93
CA VAL A 222 -25.55 26.14 5.55
C VAL A 222 -25.84 25.02 4.55
N VAL A 223 -26.63 25.31 3.50
CA VAL A 223 -26.83 24.42 2.35
C VAL A 223 -26.48 25.14 1.06
N ILE A 224 -25.61 24.53 0.25
CA ILE A 224 -25.17 25.05 -1.05
C ILE A 224 -25.61 24.09 -2.15
N THR A 225 -26.32 24.62 -3.13
CA THR A 225 -26.94 23.89 -4.23
C THR A 225 -26.52 24.46 -5.59
N GLY A 226 -26.67 23.68 -6.67
CA GLY A 226 -26.48 24.15 -8.04
C GLY A 226 -25.36 23.45 -8.81
N ARG A 227 -25.42 23.52 -10.15
CA ARG A 227 -24.58 22.69 -11.06
C ARG A 227 -23.07 22.95 -10.92
N SER A 228 -22.68 24.15 -10.52
CA SER A 228 -21.28 24.54 -10.27
C SER A 228 -20.89 24.47 -8.79
N ALA A 229 -21.76 23.98 -7.91
CA ALA A 229 -21.56 24.07 -6.46
C ALA A 229 -20.36 23.27 -5.95
N LYS A 230 -20.04 22.09 -6.53
CA LYS A 230 -18.80 21.37 -6.21
C LYS A 230 -17.63 21.82 -7.10
N PRO A 231 -17.72 21.87 -8.44
CA PRO A 231 -16.59 22.23 -9.29
C PRO A 231 -16.10 23.69 -9.11
N GLY A 232 -17.03 24.63 -8.95
CA GLY A 232 -16.69 26.05 -8.71
C GLY A 232 -16.26 26.36 -7.28
N PHE A 233 -16.40 25.39 -6.36
CA PHE A 233 -15.97 25.49 -4.97
C PHE A 233 -14.57 24.93 -4.74
N PHE A 234 -14.19 23.90 -5.50
CA PHE A 234 -12.85 23.30 -5.46
C PHE A 234 -11.85 23.91 -6.45
N HIS A 235 -12.26 24.89 -7.27
CA HIS A 235 -11.39 25.60 -8.20
C HIS A 235 -11.58 27.13 -8.04
N GLU A 236 -10.54 27.84 -7.59
CA GLU A 236 -10.56 29.28 -7.27
C GLU A 236 -10.92 30.21 -8.45
N GLU A 237 -10.91 29.70 -9.69
CA GLU A 237 -10.97 30.55 -10.90
C GLU A 237 -12.38 30.83 -11.45
N SER A 238 -13.46 30.22 -10.94
CA SER A 238 -14.81 30.46 -11.49
C SER A 238 -15.55 31.61 -10.80
N ARG A 239 -15.64 32.78 -11.45
CA ARG A 239 -16.56 33.87 -11.08
C ARG A 239 -18.00 33.53 -11.50
N ALA A 240 -18.72 32.80 -10.66
CA ALA A 240 -20.16 32.55 -10.84
C ALA A 240 -20.95 33.33 -9.77
N ASN A 241 -22.10 33.90 -10.16
CA ASN A 241 -23.00 34.63 -9.25
C ASN A 241 -23.62 33.68 -8.22
N LEU A 242 -23.63 34.11 -6.95
CA LEU A 242 -24.25 33.41 -5.83
C LEU A 242 -25.62 34.02 -5.55
N PHE A 243 -26.64 33.19 -5.40
CA PHE A 243 -27.99 33.65 -5.03
C PHE A 243 -28.39 33.01 -3.71
N GLU A 244 -28.89 33.80 -2.76
CA GLU A 244 -29.54 33.26 -1.56
C GLU A 244 -30.93 32.75 -1.97
N VAL A 245 -31.31 31.55 -1.53
CA VAL A 245 -32.61 30.95 -1.86
C VAL A 245 -33.50 31.06 -0.64
N GLU A 246 -34.70 31.60 -0.82
CA GLU A 246 -35.72 31.53 0.22
C GLU A 246 -36.19 30.06 0.36
N PRO A 247 -35.98 29.38 1.51
CA PRO A 247 -36.24 27.95 1.63
C PRO A 247 -37.72 27.58 1.39
N GLN A 248 -38.63 28.51 1.70
CA GLN A 248 -40.08 28.31 1.62
C GLN A 248 -40.65 28.42 0.20
N SER A 249 -40.18 29.40 -0.58
CA SER A 249 -40.69 29.69 -1.92
C SER A 249 -39.81 29.12 -3.04
N GLY A 250 -38.56 28.77 -2.73
CA GLY A 250 -37.54 28.43 -3.72
C GLY A 250 -37.08 29.62 -4.56
N MET A 251 -37.51 30.85 -4.23
CA MET A 251 -37.22 32.04 -5.00
C MET A 251 -35.77 32.50 -4.77
N LEU A 252 -35.08 32.84 -5.86
CA LEU A 252 -33.73 33.40 -5.80
C LEU A 252 -33.80 34.85 -5.33
N ILE A 253 -33.17 35.13 -4.21
CA ILE A 253 -32.96 36.48 -3.68
C ILE A 253 -31.64 36.98 -4.26
N ASN A 254 -31.71 38.05 -5.04
CA ASN A 254 -30.53 38.71 -5.57
C ASN A 254 -29.82 39.47 -4.44
N THR A 255 -28.54 39.19 -4.20
CA THR A 255 -27.74 39.89 -3.18
C THR A 255 -27.32 41.30 -3.62
N ASP A 256 -27.63 41.70 -4.86
CA ASP A 256 -27.17 42.94 -5.50
C ASP A 256 -28.10 44.16 -5.35
N ASN A 257 -28.87 44.28 -4.26
CA ASN A 257 -29.60 45.53 -3.99
C ASN A 257 -28.73 46.53 -3.21
N GLY A 258 -27.76 47.14 -3.92
CA GLY A 258 -27.46 48.58 -3.80
C GLY A 258 -26.42 49.06 -2.78
N THR A 259 -25.13 48.76 -3.00
CA THR A 259 -24.00 49.70 -2.72
C THR A 259 -22.76 49.20 -3.48
N PRO A 260 -21.94 50.06 -4.12
CA PRO A 260 -20.84 49.60 -4.95
C PRO A 260 -19.73 48.98 -4.10
N MET A 261 -19.15 47.88 -4.56
CA MET A 261 -17.89 47.36 -4.02
C MET A 261 -16.81 48.44 -4.10
N PRO A 262 -16.15 48.83 -3.00
CA PRO A 262 -14.92 49.59 -3.09
C PRO A 262 -13.84 48.69 -3.69
N GLN A 263 -13.10 49.22 -4.66
CA GLN A 263 -11.89 48.58 -5.16
C GLN A 263 -10.87 48.43 -4.02
N VAL A 264 -10.38 47.18 -3.89
CA VAL A 264 -9.08 46.74 -3.37
C VAL A 264 -8.34 47.74 -2.48
N GLY A 265 -8.36 47.51 -1.17
CA GLY A 265 -7.48 48.14 -0.18
C GLY A 265 -7.93 47.85 1.25
N ASP A 266 -7.06 47.17 2.00
CA ASP A 266 -7.09 46.85 3.44
C ASP A 266 -8.00 45.70 3.97
N PRO A 267 -7.42 44.75 4.74
CA PRO A 267 -8.16 43.69 5.41
C PRO A 267 -8.63 44.16 6.79
N SER A 268 -9.92 44.45 6.94
CA SER A 268 -10.55 44.52 8.27
C SER A 268 -11.76 43.58 8.32
N PRO A 269 -11.83 42.65 9.31
CA PRO A 269 -12.87 41.62 9.34
C PRO A 269 -13.99 42.08 10.27
N ASN A 270 -14.97 42.86 9.79
CA ASN A 270 -16.15 43.17 10.60
C ASN A 270 -17.33 43.65 9.75
N PHE A 271 -17.94 42.75 8.99
CA PHE A 271 -19.31 42.96 8.49
C PHE A 271 -20.05 41.62 8.35
N LEU A 272 -20.48 41.04 9.47
CA LEU A 272 -21.61 40.09 9.54
C LEU A 272 -22.19 40.15 10.98
N PRO A 273 -23.48 40.39 11.19
CA PRO A 273 -24.05 40.52 12.52
C PRO A 273 -24.01 39.18 13.27
N LYS A 274 -23.40 39.20 14.47
CA LYS A 274 -23.42 38.12 15.46
C LYS A 274 -24.83 38.01 16.08
N SER A 275 -25.76 37.31 15.44
CA SER A 275 -26.98 36.84 16.11
C SER A 275 -27.09 35.33 15.99
N LYS A 276 -27.00 34.63 17.13
CA LYS A 276 -27.17 33.18 17.29
C LYS A 276 -28.61 32.68 17.06
N ASP A 277 -29.53 33.57 16.69
CA ASP A 277 -30.86 33.23 16.21
C ASP A 277 -30.89 33.41 14.69
N LYS A 278 -30.95 32.31 13.91
CA LYS A 278 -31.55 32.23 12.56
C LYS A 278 -31.44 30.81 11.98
N GLY A 279 -32.51 30.36 11.32
CA GLY A 279 -32.59 29.07 10.66
C GLY A 279 -31.59 28.88 9.51
N CYS A 280 -31.58 27.67 8.94
CA CYS A 280 -30.67 27.26 7.87
C CYS A 280 -30.60 28.28 6.72
N ARG A 281 -29.39 28.65 6.30
CA ARG A 281 -29.16 29.50 5.12
C ARG A 281 -28.92 28.65 3.88
N VAL A 282 -29.64 28.95 2.80
CA VAL A 282 -29.58 28.19 1.55
C VAL A 282 -29.05 29.07 0.43
N PHE A 283 -28.08 28.57 -0.32
CA PHE A 283 -27.49 29.26 -1.46
C PHE A 283 -27.58 28.40 -2.72
N GLN A 284 -27.74 29.04 -3.87
CA GLN A 284 -27.73 28.39 -5.18
C GLN A 284 -26.77 29.10 -6.14
N GLY A 285 -25.83 28.34 -6.72
CA GLY A 285 -24.78 28.84 -7.62
C GLY A 285 -23.50 29.29 -6.89
N GLY A 286 -22.52 29.79 -7.66
CA GLY A 286 -21.35 30.53 -7.15
C GLY A 286 -20.20 29.75 -6.49
N ASN A 287 -19.08 30.45 -6.31
CA ASN A 287 -17.95 30.07 -5.45
C ASN A 287 -18.11 30.80 -4.11
N VAL A 288 -18.26 30.07 -3.00
CA VAL A 288 -18.33 30.67 -1.67
C VAL A 288 -17.19 30.15 -0.83
N GLY A 289 -16.43 31.03 -0.19
CA GLY A 289 -15.55 30.61 0.89
C GLY A 289 -16.38 30.07 2.05
N LEU A 290 -16.54 28.74 2.16
CA LEU A 290 -17.23 28.09 3.29
C LEU A 290 -16.56 28.47 4.62
N HIS A 291 -15.25 28.74 4.57
CA HIS A 291 -14.48 29.29 5.67
C HIS A 291 -15.06 30.61 6.20
N SER A 292 -15.49 31.50 5.31
CA SER A 292 -16.11 32.78 5.67
C SER A 292 -17.56 32.59 6.16
N LEU A 293 -18.32 31.67 5.57
CA LEU A 293 -19.69 31.40 5.98
C LEU A 293 -19.79 30.71 7.35
N LEU A 294 -18.88 29.79 7.64
CA LEU A 294 -18.87 28.98 8.87
C LEU A 294 -17.85 29.47 9.90
N SER A 295 -17.18 30.61 9.64
CA SER A 295 -16.13 31.17 10.51
C SER A 295 -15.03 30.14 10.85
N ILE A 296 -14.59 29.36 9.87
CA ILE A 296 -13.59 28.29 10.08
C ILE A 296 -12.19 28.90 10.11
N GLU A 297 -11.55 28.84 11.28
CA GLU A 297 -10.19 29.36 11.51
C GLU A 297 -9.09 28.48 10.87
N SER A 298 -9.33 27.17 10.73
CA SER A 298 -8.36 26.23 10.15
C SER A 298 -9.05 25.12 9.34
N SER A 299 -8.51 24.82 8.15
CA SER A 299 -8.95 23.69 7.30
C SER A 299 -8.92 22.34 8.01
N SER A 300 -8.04 22.17 9.00
CA SER A 300 -7.91 20.94 9.78
C SER A 300 -9.10 20.65 10.70
N GLN A 301 -9.96 21.64 10.95
CA GLN A 301 -11.17 21.55 11.78
C GLN A 301 -12.39 21.03 11.00
N VAL A 302 -12.30 20.93 9.67
CA VAL A 302 -13.40 20.48 8.82
C VAL A 302 -13.27 18.98 8.57
N LEU A 303 -14.35 18.24 8.84
CA LEU A 303 -14.53 16.86 8.40
C LEU A 303 -15.52 16.84 7.25
N TYR A 304 -15.04 16.57 6.04
CA TYR A 304 -15.87 16.41 4.86
C TYR A 304 -16.23 14.94 4.64
N VAL A 305 -17.51 14.68 4.41
CA VAL A 305 -18.04 13.33 4.17
C VAL A 305 -18.57 13.25 2.75
N GLY A 306 -17.99 12.38 1.93
CA GLY A 306 -18.35 12.24 0.52
C GLY A 306 -18.15 10.83 -0.03
N ASP A 307 -18.65 10.60 -1.24
CA ASP A 307 -18.64 9.31 -1.93
C ASP A 307 -17.67 9.27 -3.12
N HIS A 308 -17.48 10.40 -3.82
CA HIS A 308 -16.56 10.53 -4.94
C HIS A 308 -15.12 10.73 -4.46
N ILE A 309 -14.25 9.75 -4.73
CA ILE A 309 -12.86 9.78 -4.26
C ILE A 309 -12.11 10.97 -4.85
N TYR A 310 -12.26 11.22 -6.16
CA TYR A 310 -11.45 12.22 -6.85
C TYR A 310 -12.12 13.59 -6.86
N GLY A 311 -13.40 13.67 -7.22
CA GLY A 311 -14.12 14.94 -7.32
C GLY A 311 -14.34 15.63 -5.97
N ASP A 312 -14.54 14.85 -4.90
CA ASP A 312 -14.86 15.42 -3.58
C ASP A 312 -13.75 15.20 -2.56
N ILE A 313 -13.35 13.94 -2.31
CA ILE A 313 -12.43 13.60 -1.21
C ILE A 313 -11.00 14.09 -1.49
N LEU A 314 -10.49 13.85 -2.70
CA LEU A 314 -9.16 14.27 -3.10
C LEU A 314 -9.09 15.79 -3.25
N CYS A 315 -10.08 16.41 -3.89
CA CYS A 315 -10.17 17.87 -4.00
C CYS A 315 -10.26 18.54 -2.62
N SER A 316 -11.17 18.10 -1.74
CA SER A 316 -11.27 18.63 -0.37
C SER A 316 -9.97 18.48 0.41
N LYS A 317 -9.25 17.37 0.22
CA LYS A 317 -7.99 17.13 0.91
C LYS A 317 -6.81 17.89 0.32
N LYS A 318 -6.65 17.90 -1.02
CA LYS A 318 -5.49 18.50 -1.71
C LYS A 318 -5.63 20.00 -1.90
N VAL A 319 -6.84 20.48 -2.21
CA VAL A 319 -7.10 21.90 -2.50
C VAL A 319 -7.43 22.65 -1.21
N LEU A 320 -8.34 22.10 -0.40
CA LEU A 320 -8.84 22.80 0.80
C LEU A 320 -8.17 22.37 2.10
N GLY A 321 -7.36 21.31 2.10
CA GLY A 321 -6.67 20.80 3.30
C GLY A 321 -7.60 20.16 4.35
N TRP A 322 -8.84 19.84 4.00
CA TRP A 322 -9.83 19.29 4.94
C TRP A 322 -9.56 17.83 5.30
N ARG A 323 -10.00 17.42 6.50
CA ARG A 323 -10.08 15.99 6.85
C ARG A 323 -11.25 15.38 6.11
N THR A 324 -11.12 14.13 5.68
CA THR A 324 -12.13 13.48 4.86
C THR A 324 -12.50 12.10 5.38
N MET A 325 -13.77 11.78 5.29
CA MET A 325 -14.31 10.44 5.51
C MET A 325 -15.05 10.01 4.24
N ARG A 326 -14.62 8.89 3.66
CA ARG A 326 -15.39 8.26 2.59
C ARG A 326 -16.46 7.39 3.23
N VAL A 327 -17.70 7.47 2.74
CA VAL A 327 -18.76 6.51 3.08
C VAL A 327 -18.74 5.43 2.01
N PRO A 328 -18.25 4.22 2.29
CA PRO A 328 -18.27 3.14 1.32
C PRO A 328 -19.63 2.44 1.39
N GLU A 329 -19.94 1.62 0.39
CA GLU A 329 -20.99 0.58 0.48
C GLU A 329 -20.47 -0.59 1.34
N LEU A 330 -19.92 -0.28 2.52
CA LEU A 330 -19.40 -1.25 3.46
C LEU A 330 -20.51 -2.13 4.01
N GLU A 331 -21.78 -1.70 3.98
CA GLU A 331 -22.90 -2.50 4.49
C GLU A 331 -22.93 -3.90 3.86
N LYS A 332 -22.77 -4.05 2.54
CA LYS A 332 -22.82 -5.40 1.93
C LYS A 332 -21.63 -6.28 2.27
N GLU A 333 -20.39 -5.75 2.31
CA GLU A 333 -19.21 -6.55 2.65
C GLU A 333 -19.09 -6.77 4.17
N VAL A 334 -19.42 -5.77 4.98
CA VAL A 334 -19.41 -5.84 6.44
C VAL A 334 -20.58 -6.66 6.94
N GLU A 335 -21.80 -6.54 6.42
CA GLU A 335 -22.91 -7.46 6.74
C GLU A 335 -22.54 -8.88 6.36
N LEU A 336 -21.92 -9.13 5.19
CA LEU A 336 -21.41 -10.46 4.85
C LEU A 336 -20.42 -10.97 5.89
N LEU A 337 -19.44 -10.14 6.27
CA LEU A 337 -18.39 -10.51 7.21
C LEU A 337 -18.90 -10.58 8.66
N TRP A 338 -19.94 -9.80 9.00
CA TRP A 338 -20.63 -9.81 10.29
C TRP A 338 -21.55 -11.00 10.41
N GLU A 339 -22.34 -11.32 9.39
CA GLU A 339 -23.18 -12.52 9.31
C GLU A 339 -22.31 -13.78 9.35
N LEU A 340 -21.19 -13.80 8.62
CA LEU A 340 -20.18 -14.88 8.72
C LEU A 340 -19.57 -14.97 10.13
N ARG A 341 -19.30 -13.84 10.79
CA ARG A 341 -18.77 -13.81 12.16
C ARG A 341 -19.81 -14.19 13.21
N ASP A 342 -21.06 -13.74 13.06
CA ASP A 342 -22.16 -13.99 13.99
C ASP A 342 -22.65 -15.43 13.84
N MET A 343 -22.67 -15.97 12.62
CA MET A 343 -22.86 -17.40 12.37
C MET A 343 -21.69 -18.22 12.91
N ARG A 344 -20.43 -17.79 12.75
CA ARG A 344 -19.29 -18.48 13.37
C ARG A 344 -19.34 -18.41 14.90
N LYS A 345 -19.73 -17.29 15.50
CA LYS A 345 -19.93 -17.15 16.95
C LYS A 345 -21.09 -18.01 17.45
N LYS A 346 -22.22 -18.05 16.72
CA LYS A 346 -23.37 -18.93 17.02
C LYS A 346 -23.00 -20.39 16.84
N LEU A 347 -22.19 -20.75 15.85
CA LEU A 347 -21.69 -22.10 15.63
C LEU A 347 -20.69 -22.52 16.71
N ILE A 348 -19.80 -21.62 17.15
CA ILE A 348 -18.88 -21.82 18.28
C ILE A 348 -19.65 -21.92 19.60
N LEU A 349 -20.66 -21.07 19.83
CA LEU A 349 -21.54 -21.15 21.00
C LEU A 349 -22.39 -22.43 20.97
N MET A 350 -22.85 -22.89 19.80
CA MET A 350 -23.56 -24.17 19.64
C MET A 350 -22.64 -25.38 19.80
N THR A 351 -21.41 -25.35 19.27
CA THR A 351 -20.43 -26.43 19.48
C THR A 351 -19.90 -26.47 20.90
N GLN A 352 -19.74 -25.32 21.57
CA GLN A 352 -19.42 -25.24 23.00
C GLN A 352 -20.60 -25.67 23.89
N SER A 353 -21.85 -25.49 23.43
CA SER A 353 -23.05 -25.99 24.11
C SER A 353 -23.28 -27.50 23.88
N LEU A 354 -22.77 -28.06 22.77
CA LEU A 354 -22.82 -29.50 22.46
C LEU A 354 -21.66 -30.31 23.06
N LEU A 355 -20.62 -29.63 23.57
CA LEU A 355 -19.45 -30.26 24.23
C LEU A 355 -19.52 -30.27 25.77
N PHE A 356 -20.67 -29.91 26.37
CA PHE A 356 -20.87 -30.01 27.82
C PHE A 356 -22.07 -30.92 28.15
N ILE A 357 -21.87 -32.23 28.02
CA ILE A 357 -22.56 -33.22 28.86
C ILE A 357 -21.51 -34.23 29.37
N GLU A 358 -21.43 -34.33 30.70
CA GLU A 358 -20.56 -35.18 31.56
C GLU A 358 -19.12 -34.67 31.77
N SER A 359 -18.57 -34.40 32.96
CA SER A 359 -19.02 -34.62 34.34
C SER A 359 -18.22 -33.75 35.35
N SER A 360 -18.93 -33.21 36.34
CA SER A 360 -18.51 -32.90 37.73
C SER A 360 -17.44 -31.84 38.06
N SER A 361 -17.94 -30.78 38.73
CA SER A 361 -17.45 -30.11 39.95
C SER A 361 -16.53 -28.86 39.90
N GLN A 362 -17.13 -27.76 40.40
CA GLN A 362 -16.59 -26.54 41.05
C GLN A 362 -16.33 -25.24 40.25
N VAL A 363 -17.24 -24.25 40.48
CA VAL A 363 -17.07 -22.79 40.81
C VAL A 363 -16.20 -21.91 39.88
N LEU A 364 -16.49 -20.66 39.50
CA LEU A 364 -17.65 -19.76 39.30
C LEU A 364 -17.05 -18.46 38.69
N TYR A 365 -17.80 -17.74 37.83
CA TYR A 365 -17.69 -16.29 37.51
C TYR A 365 -16.65 -15.74 36.49
N VAL A 366 -17.18 -15.19 35.36
CA VAL A 366 -16.83 -13.86 34.80
C VAL A 366 -18.10 -13.23 34.17
N GLY A 367 -18.71 -12.25 34.86
CA GLY A 367 -19.53 -11.17 34.27
C GLY A 367 -18.61 -10.08 33.69
N ASP A 368 -19.03 -9.18 32.78
CA ASP A 368 -20.18 -8.24 32.82
C ASP A 368 -20.74 -8.01 31.39
N HIS A 369 -22.08 -8.03 31.16
CA HIS A 369 -23.00 -6.88 31.17
C HIS A 369 -22.39 -5.60 30.51
N ILE A 370 -22.86 -5.12 29.35
CA ILE A 370 -24.15 -4.47 29.11
C ILE A 370 -24.65 -4.77 27.68
N TYR A 371 -25.77 -5.50 27.60
CA TYR A 371 -26.74 -5.50 26.49
C TYR A 371 -28.13 -5.34 27.13
N GLY A 372 -28.22 -4.35 28.03
CA GLY A 372 -29.29 -4.18 29.02
C GLY A 372 -30.58 -3.57 28.49
N ASP A 373 -30.60 -2.90 27.33
CA ASP A 373 -31.77 -2.08 26.98
C ASP A 373 -32.54 -2.51 25.73
N ILE A 374 -32.16 -3.59 25.05
CA ILE A 374 -32.90 -4.03 23.85
C ILE A 374 -34.02 -5.05 24.16
N LEU A 375 -34.13 -5.57 25.39
CA LEU A 375 -35.14 -6.59 25.74
C LEU A 375 -36.08 -6.22 26.89
N ARG A 376 -36.34 -4.93 27.11
CA ARG A 376 -37.46 -4.46 27.95
C ARG A 376 -38.79 -4.23 27.21
N SER A 377 -38.96 -4.72 25.97
CA SER A 377 -40.30 -4.80 25.39
C SER A 377 -40.51 -6.04 24.51
N LYS A 378 -40.93 -7.14 25.14
CA LYS A 378 -42.00 -8.03 24.63
C LYS A 378 -42.33 -9.08 25.68
N LYS A 379 -43.36 -8.78 26.45
CA LYS A 379 -43.97 -9.66 27.44
C LYS A 379 -45.07 -10.48 26.74
N VAL A 380 -45.13 -11.76 27.09
CA VAL A 380 -46.28 -12.68 27.03
C VAL A 380 -46.52 -13.47 25.72
N LEU A 381 -46.64 -14.80 25.92
CA LEU A 381 -46.93 -15.95 25.04
C LEU A 381 -45.64 -16.75 24.71
N GLY A 382 -45.28 -17.84 25.40
CA GLY A 382 -46.08 -18.90 26.01
C GLY A 382 -46.34 -19.99 24.96
N SER A 383 -45.89 -21.22 25.22
CA SER A 383 -46.08 -22.47 24.43
C SER A 383 -44.90 -22.95 23.57
N ARG A 384 -44.52 -24.21 23.86
CA ARG A 384 -44.13 -25.33 22.99
C ARG A 384 -43.71 -25.09 21.53
N THR A 385 -42.70 -25.92 21.18
CA THR A 385 -42.29 -26.44 19.87
C THR A 385 -41.13 -25.70 19.23
N MET A 386 -39.95 -26.29 19.39
CA MET A 386 -38.76 -26.04 18.61
C MET A 386 -39.10 -26.35 17.15
N LEU A 387 -39.40 -25.32 16.35
CA LEU A 387 -39.34 -25.42 14.90
C LEU A 387 -37.86 -25.51 14.55
N VAL A 388 -37.38 -26.74 14.33
CA VAL A 388 -36.19 -26.95 13.50
C VAL A 388 -36.55 -26.35 12.14
N VAL A 389 -35.97 -25.19 11.84
CA VAL A 389 -36.11 -24.54 10.54
C VAL A 389 -35.18 -25.30 9.58
N PRO A 390 -35.68 -26.12 8.65
CA PRO A 390 -34.84 -26.90 7.73
C PRO A 390 -34.05 -26.00 6.76
N GLU A 391 -34.42 -24.71 6.69
CA GLU A 391 -33.74 -23.69 5.88
C GLU A 391 -32.42 -23.23 6.52
N LEU A 392 -32.26 -23.33 7.84
CA LEU A 392 -31.01 -22.99 8.55
C LEU A 392 -29.95 -24.10 8.44
N GLU A 393 -30.35 -25.38 8.33
CA GLU A 393 -29.41 -26.48 8.09
C GLU A 393 -28.73 -26.34 6.74
N LYS A 394 -29.47 -25.94 5.70
CA LYS A 394 -28.91 -25.71 4.35
C LYS A 394 -27.94 -24.53 4.32
N GLU A 395 -28.26 -23.43 5.01
CA GLU A 395 -27.38 -22.25 5.08
C GLU A 395 -26.09 -22.55 5.86
N VAL A 396 -26.17 -23.34 6.94
CA VAL A 396 -25.01 -23.82 7.70
C VAL A 396 -24.15 -24.78 6.89
N GLU A 397 -24.76 -25.71 6.14
CA GLU A 397 -24.05 -26.61 5.20
C GLU A 397 -23.29 -25.80 4.15
N LEU A 398 -23.94 -24.80 3.55
CA LEU A 398 -23.35 -23.93 2.51
C LEU A 398 -22.15 -23.13 3.00
N LEU A 399 -22.16 -22.70 4.27
CA LEU A 399 -21.08 -21.91 4.87
C LEU A 399 -19.92 -22.76 5.38
N CYS A 400 -20.22 -23.95 5.91
CA CYS A 400 -19.20 -24.97 6.19
C CYS A 400 -18.50 -25.38 4.89
N GLU A 401 -19.25 -25.58 3.81
CA GLU A 401 -18.66 -25.81 2.48
C GLU A 401 -17.73 -24.66 2.07
N LEU A 402 -18.14 -23.38 2.21
CA LEU A 402 -17.30 -22.23 1.82
C LEU A 402 -16.01 -22.10 2.65
N ARG A 403 -16.07 -22.36 3.96
CA ARG A 403 -14.89 -22.39 4.82
C ARG A 403 -13.95 -23.52 4.42
N ASP A 404 -14.48 -24.74 4.32
CA ASP A 404 -13.70 -25.93 4.00
C ASP A 404 -13.08 -25.80 2.59
N MET A 405 -13.78 -25.16 1.65
CA MET A 405 -13.26 -24.80 0.33
C MET A 405 -12.11 -23.78 0.40
N ARG A 406 -12.16 -22.78 1.28
CA ARG A 406 -11.09 -21.77 1.47
C ARG A 406 -9.85 -22.38 2.14
N GLU A 407 -10.06 -23.20 3.18
CA GLU A 407 -8.98 -23.93 3.84
C GLU A 407 -8.31 -24.93 2.88
N LYS A 408 -9.11 -25.64 2.08
CA LYS A 408 -8.61 -26.53 1.02
C LYS A 408 -7.74 -25.79 0.01
N LEU A 409 -8.11 -24.57 -0.41
CA LEU A 409 -7.26 -23.75 -1.30
C LEU A 409 -5.94 -23.33 -0.65
N ILE A 410 -5.96 -22.97 0.64
CA ILE A 410 -4.73 -22.62 1.39
C ILE A 410 -3.82 -23.84 1.52
N LEU A 411 -4.37 -25.00 1.87
CA LEU A 411 -3.65 -26.27 1.95
C LEU A 411 -3.08 -26.69 0.59
N MET A 412 -3.87 -26.64 -0.47
CA MET A 412 -3.41 -26.93 -1.83
C MET A 412 -2.32 -25.95 -2.28
N ARG A 413 -2.40 -24.68 -1.88
CA ARG A 413 -1.36 -23.68 -2.16
C ARG A 413 -0.06 -23.98 -1.41
N ASN A 414 -0.15 -24.31 -0.12
CA ASN A 414 1.02 -24.68 0.69
C ASN A 414 1.66 -25.98 0.19
N GLU A 415 0.85 -26.96 -0.20
CA GLU A 415 1.33 -28.21 -0.80
C GLU A 415 2.00 -27.96 -2.15
N ARG A 416 1.40 -27.13 -3.02
CA ARG A 416 2.01 -26.74 -4.29
C ARG A 416 3.37 -26.09 -4.07
N ASP A 417 3.45 -25.13 -3.15
CA ASP A 417 4.68 -24.40 -2.87
C ASP A 417 5.75 -25.37 -2.30
N SER A 418 5.36 -26.33 -1.47
CA SER A 418 6.27 -27.39 -0.98
C SER A 418 6.74 -28.35 -2.08
N VAL A 419 5.87 -28.74 -3.02
CA VAL A 419 6.22 -29.60 -4.16
C VAL A 419 7.12 -28.86 -5.13
N GLU A 420 6.83 -27.60 -5.44
CA GLU A 420 7.69 -26.74 -6.27
C GLU A 420 9.11 -26.64 -5.68
N ASP A 421 9.23 -26.39 -4.38
CA ASP A 421 10.54 -26.34 -3.70
C ASP A 421 11.31 -27.66 -3.80
N LYS A 422 10.63 -28.81 -3.67
CA LYS A 422 11.26 -30.15 -3.81
C LYS A 422 11.71 -30.44 -5.24
N ILE A 423 10.88 -30.11 -6.24
CA ILE A 423 11.25 -30.22 -7.66
C ILE A 423 12.49 -29.40 -7.95
N HIS A 424 12.54 -28.16 -7.43
CA HIS A 424 13.69 -27.29 -7.61
C HIS A 424 14.97 -27.86 -7.01
N HIS A 425 14.89 -28.39 -5.79
CA HIS A 425 16.03 -29.03 -5.16
C HIS A 425 16.52 -30.25 -5.95
N LEU A 426 15.61 -31.14 -6.38
CA LEU A 426 15.96 -32.32 -7.16
C LEU A 426 16.55 -31.97 -8.53
N ASN A 427 16.00 -30.97 -9.21
CA ASN A 427 16.52 -30.50 -10.50
C ASN A 427 17.93 -29.94 -10.37
N TRP A 428 18.21 -29.22 -9.27
CA TRP A 428 19.54 -28.70 -8.98
C TRP A 428 20.52 -29.84 -8.71
N SER A 429 20.17 -30.76 -7.82
CA SER A 429 21.02 -31.91 -7.52
C SER A 429 21.31 -32.75 -8.75
N LEU A 430 20.30 -33.06 -9.58
CA LEU A 430 20.47 -33.80 -10.83
C LEU A 430 21.38 -33.11 -11.87
N LYS A 431 21.53 -31.78 -11.80
CA LYS A 431 22.34 -31.00 -12.75
C LYS A 431 23.76 -30.73 -12.27
N PHE A 432 23.98 -30.60 -10.97
CA PHE A 432 25.19 -29.97 -10.43
C PHE A 432 25.88 -30.76 -9.32
N ASP A 433 25.24 -31.76 -8.71
CA ASP A 433 25.89 -32.61 -7.70
C ASP A 433 26.52 -33.85 -8.38
N ASP A 434 27.71 -34.27 -7.94
CA ASP A 434 28.34 -35.53 -8.38
C ASP A 434 27.60 -36.73 -7.75
N ILE A 435 26.66 -37.30 -8.50
CA ILE A 435 25.75 -38.38 -8.04
C ILE A 435 26.03 -39.66 -8.85
N ASN A 436 26.08 -40.82 -8.19
CA ASN A 436 26.22 -42.10 -8.89
C ASN A 436 24.99 -42.43 -9.76
N GLU A 437 25.13 -43.29 -10.76
CA GLU A 437 24.05 -43.53 -11.73
C GLU A 437 22.81 -44.21 -11.12
N ASN A 438 22.93 -44.97 -10.03
CA ASN A 438 21.77 -45.56 -9.37
C ASN A 438 20.93 -44.50 -8.65
N ASP A 439 21.58 -43.62 -7.87
CA ASP A 439 20.94 -42.52 -7.15
C ASP A 439 20.36 -41.49 -8.14
N LYS A 440 21.02 -41.27 -9.28
CA LYS A 440 20.53 -40.39 -10.34
C LYS A 440 19.25 -40.92 -11.00
N GLN A 441 19.14 -42.23 -11.24
CA GLN A 441 17.91 -42.85 -11.75
C GLN A 441 16.77 -42.74 -10.72
N GLU A 442 17.05 -42.93 -9.44
CA GLU A 442 16.07 -42.77 -8.37
C GLU A 442 15.59 -41.31 -8.23
N MET A 443 16.51 -40.35 -8.31
CA MET A 443 16.19 -38.92 -8.30
C MET A 443 15.41 -38.50 -9.55
N LEU A 444 15.72 -39.04 -10.74
CA LEU A 444 14.96 -38.79 -11.98
C LEU A 444 13.54 -39.35 -11.90
N SER A 445 13.36 -40.53 -11.29
CA SER A 445 12.03 -41.09 -11.03
C SER A 445 11.24 -40.18 -10.09
N THR A 446 11.85 -39.81 -8.96
CA THR A 446 11.24 -38.92 -7.96
C THR A 446 10.89 -37.55 -8.54
N PHE A 447 11.73 -37.02 -9.43
CA PHE A 447 11.51 -35.77 -10.14
C PHE A 447 10.26 -35.85 -11.02
N LYS A 448 10.12 -36.90 -11.85
CA LYS A 448 8.94 -37.10 -12.70
C LYS A 448 7.65 -37.24 -11.86
N ASP A 449 7.72 -37.95 -10.74
CA ASP A 449 6.57 -38.12 -9.84
C ASP A 449 6.14 -36.79 -9.22
N LEU A 450 7.11 -35.96 -8.80
CA LEU A 450 6.82 -34.63 -8.27
C LEU A 450 6.30 -33.66 -9.35
N GLU A 451 6.80 -33.72 -10.59
CA GLU A 451 6.24 -32.93 -11.69
C GLU A 451 4.80 -33.30 -12.01
N ALA A 452 4.49 -34.60 -12.08
CA ALA A 452 3.13 -35.08 -12.22
C ALA A 452 2.25 -34.59 -11.05
N LYS A 453 2.76 -34.65 -9.82
CA LYS A 453 2.06 -34.14 -8.63
C LYS A 453 1.83 -32.62 -8.69
N ARG A 454 2.81 -31.83 -9.14
CA ARG A 454 2.68 -30.37 -9.34
C ARG A 454 1.57 -30.06 -10.33
N ASP A 455 1.55 -30.74 -11.47
CA ASP A 455 0.58 -30.48 -12.52
C ASP A 455 -0.82 -30.91 -12.10
N GLN A 456 -0.93 -32.02 -11.36
CA GLN A 456 -2.17 -32.45 -10.73
C GLN A 456 -2.69 -31.44 -9.69
N ILE A 457 -1.83 -30.91 -8.81
CA ILE A 457 -2.22 -29.88 -7.83
C ILE A 457 -2.63 -28.60 -8.56
N ARG A 458 -1.93 -28.20 -9.63
CA ARG A 458 -2.25 -27.00 -10.41
C ARG A 458 -3.62 -27.11 -11.08
N LEU A 459 -3.91 -28.23 -11.73
CA LEU A 459 -5.22 -28.51 -12.33
C LEU A 459 -6.31 -28.52 -11.25
N SER A 460 -6.07 -29.22 -10.14
CA SER A 460 -7.00 -29.30 -9.01
C SER A 460 -7.25 -27.93 -8.38
N HIS A 461 -6.23 -27.09 -8.24
CA HIS A 461 -6.36 -25.74 -7.69
C HIS A 461 -7.10 -24.80 -8.64
N GLN A 462 -6.84 -24.85 -9.95
CA GLN A 462 -7.60 -24.07 -10.93
C GLN A 462 -9.05 -24.52 -11.04
N GLN A 463 -9.30 -25.82 -10.96
CA GLN A 463 -10.63 -26.37 -10.94
C GLN A 463 -11.36 -25.99 -9.64
N ALA A 464 -10.73 -26.15 -8.48
CA ALA A 464 -11.28 -25.73 -7.19
C ALA A 464 -11.54 -24.21 -7.14
N GLN A 465 -10.69 -23.38 -7.74
CA GLN A 465 -10.96 -21.94 -7.83
C GLN A 465 -12.18 -21.63 -8.71
N ARG A 466 -12.34 -22.32 -9.84
CA ARG A 466 -13.52 -22.19 -10.72
C ARG A 466 -14.78 -22.69 -10.03
N GLU A 467 -14.72 -23.85 -9.40
CA GLU A 467 -15.81 -24.43 -8.63
C GLU A 467 -16.19 -23.56 -7.43
N ASN A 468 -15.21 -23.03 -6.69
CA ASN A 468 -15.44 -22.09 -5.59
C ASN A 468 -16.09 -20.80 -6.10
N TYR A 469 -15.64 -20.26 -7.24
CA TYR A 469 -16.22 -19.05 -7.83
C TYR A 469 -17.66 -19.29 -8.31
N GLN A 470 -17.91 -20.41 -9.01
CA GLN A 470 -19.25 -20.78 -9.49
C GLN A 470 -20.20 -21.13 -8.34
N LYS A 471 -19.73 -21.88 -7.34
CA LYS A 471 -20.51 -22.19 -6.13
C LYS A 471 -20.77 -20.92 -5.35
N PHE A 472 -19.78 -20.07 -5.10
CA PHE A 472 -19.97 -18.79 -4.43
C PHE A 472 -21.08 -17.97 -5.11
N HIS A 473 -21.04 -17.84 -6.44
CA HIS A 473 -22.10 -17.16 -7.20
C HIS A 473 -23.46 -17.85 -7.13
N LYS A 474 -23.50 -19.19 -7.10
CA LYS A 474 -24.73 -19.96 -6.96
C LYS A 474 -25.33 -19.85 -5.55
N VAL A 475 -24.50 -19.93 -4.51
CA VAL A 475 -24.87 -19.74 -3.10
C VAL A 475 -25.36 -18.31 -2.89
N TRP A 476 -24.66 -17.33 -3.45
CA TRP A 476 -25.05 -15.92 -3.49
C TRP A 476 -26.41 -15.71 -4.17
N GLY A 477 -26.62 -16.33 -5.34
CA GLY A 477 -27.90 -16.29 -6.05
C GLY A 477 -29.04 -17.02 -5.34
N GLN A 478 -28.75 -17.97 -4.44
CA GLN A 478 -29.74 -18.67 -3.61
C GLN A 478 -30.11 -17.87 -2.36
N LEU A 479 -29.12 -17.31 -1.65
CA LEU A 479 -29.31 -16.41 -0.51
C LEU A 479 -30.09 -15.14 -0.91
N MET A 480 -29.84 -14.61 -2.11
CA MET A 480 -30.58 -13.44 -2.62
C MET A 480 -32.01 -13.78 -3.06
N LYS A 481 -32.35 -15.05 -3.28
CA LYS A 481 -33.73 -15.50 -3.52
C LYS A 481 -34.52 -15.74 -2.23
N THR A 482 -33.84 -15.94 -1.10
CA THR A 482 -34.47 -16.16 0.21
C THR A 482 -34.66 -14.85 1.01
N GLY A 483 -34.09 -13.73 0.55
CA GLY A 483 -34.29 -12.39 1.13
C GLY A 483 -35.57 -11.66 0.68
N TYR A 484 -36.63 -11.75 1.49
CA TYR A 484 -37.81 -10.87 1.58
C TYR A 484 -38.66 -10.59 0.31
N GLN A 485 -39.64 -11.47 0.05
CA GLN A 485 -40.95 -11.07 -0.49
C GLN A 485 -42.02 -11.30 0.59
N SER A 486 -42.57 -10.21 1.14
CA SER A 486 -43.77 -10.29 1.99
C SER A 486 -45.02 -10.12 1.11
N SER A 487 -45.86 -11.16 1.01
CA SER A 487 -47.31 -11.09 1.29
C SER A 487 -48.04 -12.36 0.82
N ARG A 488 -48.96 -12.79 1.69
CA ARG A 488 -50.09 -13.73 1.52
C ARG A 488 -50.40 -14.20 0.08
N PHE A 489 -50.45 -15.52 -0.13
CA PHE A 489 -51.62 -16.22 -0.67
C PHE A 489 -51.65 -17.69 -0.22
N ALA A 490 -52.85 -18.18 0.03
CA ALA A 490 -53.18 -19.49 0.58
C ALA A 490 -53.55 -20.51 -0.51
N ASN A 491 -53.53 -21.79 -0.09
CA ASN A 491 -54.29 -22.95 -0.57
C ASN A 491 -53.85 -23.75 -1.82
N GLU A 492 -53.59 -25.04 -1.52
CA GLU A 492 -53.95 -26.26 -2.26
C GLU A 492 -53.29 -26.58 -3.63
N ARG A 493 -52.47 -27.65 -3.69
CA ARG A 493 -52.90 -29.03 -4.02
C ARG A 493 -51.74 -30.04 -4.06
N ARG A 494 -52.08 -31.26 -3.64
CA ARG A 494 -51.35 -32.55 -3.63
C ARG A 494 -51.00 -33.10 -5.02
N PHE A 495 -50.19 -34.18 -4.99
CA PHE A 495 -49.90 -35.26 -5.98
C PHE A 495 -48.52 -35.10 -6.68
N LEU A 496 -47.60 -36.09 -6.75
CA LEU A 496 -47.70 -37.57 -6.78
C LEU A 496 -46.41 -38.27 -6.28
N ASN A 497 -46.60 -39.54 -5.90
CA ASN A 497 -45.67 -40.56 -5.40
C ASN A 497 -44.79 -41.26 -6.46
N SER A 498 -43.88 -42.10 -5.92
CA SER A 498 -43.28 -43.35 -6.47
C SER A 498 -42.03 -43.18 -7.34
N SER A 499 -40.96 -43.99 -7.25
CA SER A 499 -40.76 -45.39 -6.82
C SER A 499 -39.24 -45.63 -6.56
N ALA A 500 -38.82 -46.30 -5.47
CA ALA A 500 -38.33 -47.71 -5.39
C ALA A 500 -37.13 -48.04 -6.32
N ALA A 501 -36.08 -48.83 -6.02
CA ALA A 501 -35.60 -49.67 -4.92
C ALA A 501 -34.08 -49.86 -5.21
N GLY A 502 -33.19 -50.12 -4.27
CA GLY A 502 -32.98 -51.44 -3.68
C GLY A 502 -31.55 -51.56 -3.12
N ALA A 503 -31.45 -52.20 -1.96
CA ALA A 503 -30.25 -52.35 -1.14
C ALA A 503 -29.58 -53.71 -1.35
N SER A 504 -28.30 -53.80 -0.95
CA SER A 504 -27.58 -54.90 -0.25
C SER A 504 -26.11 -54.92 -0.74
N GLN A 505 -25.09 -54.56 0.03
CA GLN A 505 -24.62 -55.02 1.36
C GLN A 505 -24.02 -56.44 1.31
N LEU A 506 -22.76 -56.55 1.76
CA LEU A 506 -22.13 -57.62 2.60
C LEU A 506 -20.61 -57.59 2.36
N CYS A 507 -19.79 -57.13 3.32
CA CYS A 507 -19.23 -57.84 4.49
C CYS A 507 -17.88 -58.53 4.15
N PHE A 508 -16.84 -58.62 4.99
CA PHE A 508 -16.67 -58.42 6.43
C PHE A 508 -15.17 -58.56 6.82
N LYS A 509 -14.77 -57.89 7.92
CA LYS A 509 -13.85 -58.30 9.03
C LYS A 509 -12.38 -58.69 8.72
N SER A 510 -11.39 -58.49 9.60
CA SER A 510 -11.28 -58.48 11.09
C SER A 510 -10.20 -57.47 11.56
N SER A 511 -10.14 -56.82 12.75
CA SER A 511 -10.12 -57.27 14.17
C SER A 511 -9.01 -58.30 14.47
N MET A 512 -8.16 -58.24 15.51
CA MET A 512 -8.11 -57.52 16.81
C MET A 512 -6.70 -57.73 17.46
N GLU A 513 -6.35 -56.82 18.40
CA GLU A 513 -5.66 -57.04 19.72
C GLU A 513 -4.23 -57.65 19.81
N GLU A 514 -3.35 -57.39 20.78
CA GLU A 514 -3.29 -56.53 21.99
C GLU A 514 -1.87 -56.52 22.64
N HIS A 515 -1.68 -55.57 23.56
CA HIS A 515 -0.83 -55.57 24.78
C HIS A 515 0.53 -54.82 24.86
N ARG A 516 0.44 -53.63 25.47
CA ARG A 516 1.06 -53.15 26.74
C ARG A 516 2.58 -53.36 27.05
N ALA A 517 3.22 -52.20 27.22
CA ALA A 517 3.91 -51.68 28.43
C ALA A 517 5.46 -51.58 28.50
N SER A 518 5.88 -50.31 28.70
CA SER A 518 6.93 -49.81 29.61
C SER A 518 8.41 -49.74 29.19
N ALA A 519 8.88 -48.47 29.15
CA ALA A 519 10.18 -47.92 29.57
C ALA A 519 11.50 -48.49 29.01
N LEU A 520 12.31 -47.64 28.37
CA LEU A 520 13.65 -47.21 28.87
C LEU A 520 14.42 -46.36 27.82
N SER A 521 14.91 -45.22 28.32
CA SER A 521 16.11 -44.42 27.96
C SER A 521 16.52 -44.15 26.51
N GLU A 522 16.70 -42.85 26.28
CA GLU A 522 17.60 -42.17 25.35
C GLU A 522 18.82 -42.96 24.86
N GLY A 523 18.98 -42.99 23.53
CA GLY A 523 20.21 -43.36 22.84
C GLY A 523 20.51 -42.34 21.74
N VAL A 524 21.17 -41.25 22.11
CA VAL A 524 21.78 -40.30 21.18
C VAL A 524 22.89 -41.03 20.44
N VAL A 525 22.67 -41.35 19.16
CA VAL A 525 23.73 -41.85 18.29
C VAL A 525 24.56 -40.65 17.82
N GLN A 526 25.61 -40.35 18.57
CA GLN A 526 26.74 -39.55 18.11
C GLN A 526 27.46 -40.33 17.00
N PHE A 527 27.39 -39.84 15.76
CA PHE A 527 28.35 -40.24 14.74
C PHE A 527 29.62 -39.41 14.90
N HIS A 528 30.69 -40.11 15.27
CA HIS A 528 32.04 -39.57 15.41
C HIS A 528 32.56 -39.00 14.08
N ASN A 529 33.15 -37.80 14.18
CA ASN A 529 34.05 -37.22 13.18
C ASN A 529 35.23 -38.16 12.92
N VAL A 530 35.35 -38.64 11.68
CA VAL A 530 36.61 -39.15 11.14
C VAL A 530 37.08 -38.13 10.11
N GLY A 531 38.24 -37.54 10.38
CA GLY A 531 38.85 -36.55 9.51
C GLY A 531 39.20 -37.14 8.15
N SER A 532 38.76 -36.47 7.09
CA SER A 532 39.43 -36.50 5.79
C SER A 532 39.76 -35.07 5.38
N ARG A 533 41.06 -34.85 5.19
CA ARG A 533 41.60 -33.73 4.43
C ARG A 533 41.22 -33.97 2.96
N ASP A 534 40.32 -33.17 2.43
CA ASP A 534 40.39 -32.55 1.10
C ASP A 534 39.11 -31.75 0.82
N GLY A 535 39.27 -30.58 0.20
CA GLY A 535 38.24 -29.55 0.05
C GLY A 535 37.17 -29.90 -0.98
N CYS A 536 36.12 -30.61 -0.55
CA CYS A 536 34.88 -30.75 -1.31
C CYS A 536 33.76 -30.00 -0.55
N GLU A 537 33.24 -28.92 -1.14
CA GLU A 537 32.09 -28.19 -0.59
C GLU A 537 30.86 -29.13 -0.53
N ALA A 538 30.23 -29.25 0.65
CA ALA A 538 29.01 -30.03 0.80
C ALA A 538 27.87 -29.47 -0.09
N PRO A 539 26.99 -30.32 -0.64
CA PRO A 539 25.91 -29.89 -1.54
C PRO A 539 25.02 -28.83 -0.88
N HIS A 540 24.72 -27.77 -1.63
CA HIS A 540 24.00 -26.59 -1.15
C HIS A 540 22.53 -26.93 -0.83
N LYS A 541 22.25 -27.31 0.42
CA LYS A 541 20.87 -27.52 0.89
C LYS A 541 20.14 -26.19 1.10
N TRP A 542 19.24 -25.84 0.18
CA TRP A 542 18.34 -24.69 0.33
C TRP A 542 17.27 -24.92 1.41
N SER A 543 16.74 -23.83 1.94
CA SER A 543 15.63 -23.90 2.89
C SER A 543 14.33 -24.36 2.22
N SER A 544 13.56 -25.20 2.90
CA SER A 544 12.21 -25.59 2.50
C SER A 544 11.32 -25.73 3.75
N PRO A 545 10.01 -25.43 3.68
CA PRO A 545 9.10 -25.52 4.83
C PRO A 545 8.95 -26.94 5.43
N GLY A 546 9.30 -27.98 4.67
CA GLY A 546 9.07 -29.38 5.02
C GLY A 546 10.32 -30.24 5.20
N GLY A 547 11.52 -29.65 5.36
CA GLY A 547 12.74 -30.46 5.59
C GLY A 547 14.09 -29.76 5.36
N GLY A 548 14.12 -28.49 4.97
CA GLY A 548 15.37 -27.71 4.85
C GLY A 548 15.74 -26.96 6.15
N LYS A 549 16.97 -26.43 6.23
CA LYS A 549 17.38 -25.56 7.34
C LYS A 549 16.44 -24.34 7.41
N LYS A 550 15.82 -24.12 8.58
CA LYS A 550 15.01 -22.91 8.84
C LYS A 550 15.92 -21.68 8.75
N ILE A 551 15.57 -20.73 7.88
CA ILE A 551 16.32 -19.47 7.75
C ILE A 551 16.08 -18.62 8.99
N ASP A 552 17.18 -18.17 9.61
CA ASP A 552 17.16 -17.17 10.68
C ASP A 552 16.34 -15.95 10.25
N LEU A 553 15.43 -15.48 11.11
CA LEU A 553 14.59 -14.31 10.87
C LEU A 553 15.39 -13.10 10.39
N LYS A 554 16.62 -12.91 10.91
CA LYS A 554 17.50 -11.79 10.53
C LYS A 554 18.00 -11.87 9.08
N LYS A 555 18.04 -13.08 8.50
CA LYS A 555 18.55 -13.37 7.15
C LYS A 555 17.44 -13.59 6.12
N GLN A 556 16.20 -13.29 6.47
CA GLN A 556 15.08 -13.47 5.57
C GLN A 556 15.04 -12.40 4.47
N ILE A 557 14.48 -12.78 3.32
CA ILE A 557 14.15 -11.83 2.25
C ILE A 557 12.67 -11.54 2.36
N PHE A 558 12.34 -10.27 2.56
CA PHE A 558 10.98 -9.80 2.69
C PHE A 558 10.45 -9.35 1.32
N CYS A 559 9.22 -9.74 1.01
CA CYS A 559 8.63 -9.55 -0.31
C CYS A 559 7.45 -8.57 -0.25
N ASN A 560 7.63 -7.39 -0.84
CA ASN A 560 6.54 -6.41 -1.03
C ASN A 560 5.74 -6.72 -2.30
N ARG A 561 6.41 -7.22 -3.34
CA ARG A 561 5.79 -7.51 -4.65
C ARG A 561 6.27 -8.82 -5.21
N SER A 562 5.32 -9.60 -5.71
CA SER A 562 5.56 -10.92 -6.30
C SER A 562 6.69 -10.89 -7.32
N LEU A 563 7.74 -11.67 -7.13
CA LEU A 563 8.92 -11.72 -8.00
C LEU A 563 9.28 -13.17 -8.30
N ASN A 564 9.11 -13.57 -9.57
CA ASN A 564 9.53 -14.89 -10.03
C ASN A 564 10.94 -14.82 -10.59
N MET A 565 11.92 -15.41 -9.90
CA MET A 565 13.31 -15.38 -10.35
C MET A 565 13.53 -16.12 -11.67
N ARG A 566 12.67 -17.08 -12.05
CA ARG A 566 12.75 -17.77 -13.35
C ARG A 566 12.63 -16.82 -14.56
N ASN A 567 11.96 -15.69 -14.38
CA ASN A 567 11.79 -14.68 -15.43
C ASN A 567 12.96 -13.69 -15.49
N ILE A 568 13.88 -13.75 -14.52
CA ILE A 568 15.05 -12.87 -14.44
C ILE A 568 16.19 -13.53 -15.21
N ILE A 569 16.69 -12.84 -16.24
CA ILE A 569 17.82 -13.27 -17.06
C ILE A 569 19.13 -12.60 -16.61
N ALA A 570 19.05 -11.43 -15.99
CA ALA A 570 20.21 -10.66 -15.54
C ALA A 570 20.03 -10.15 -14.11
N VAL A 571 21.07 -10.31 -13.27
CA VAL A 571 21.13 -9.78 -11.91
C VAL A 571 22.27 -8.77 -11.81
N GLY A 572 21.91 -7.53 -11.49
CA GLY A 572 22.82 -6.43 -11.32
C GLY A 572 23.04 -6.07 -9.86
N PHE A 573 24.24 -5.60 -9.54
CA PHE A 573 24.61 -5.18 -8.19
C PHE A 573 25.17 -3.76 -8.20
N ASP A 574 24.83 -2.98 -7.18
CA ASP A 574 25.71 -1.91 -6.72
C ASP A 574 26.89 -2.49 -5.93
N MET A 575 27.98 -1.73 -5.83
CA MET A 575 29.16 -2.10 -5.05
C MET A 575 29.07 -1.60 -3.61
N ASP A 576 29.12 -0.28 -3.43
CA ASP A 576 29.24 0.36 -2.12
C ASP A 576 27.96 0.17 -1.31
N TYR A 577 28.06 -0.25 -0.04
CA TYR A 577 26.94 -0.63 0.85
C TYR A 577 26.01 -1.76 0.38
N THR A 578 26.25 -2.33 -0.80
CA THR A 578 25.50 -3.48 -1.34
C THR A 578 26.32 -4.76 -1.30
N LEU A 579 27.37 -4.86 -2.13
CA LEU A 579 28.35 -5.95 -2.06
C LEU A 579 29.39 -5.66 -0.96
N ALA A 580 29.88 -4.43 -0.89
CA ALA A 580 30.84 -3.95 0.10
C ALA A 580 30.09 -3.29 1.27
N GLN A 581 29.78 -4.04 2.31
CA GLN A 581 29.17 -3.46 3.52
C GLN A 581 30.24 -2.78 4.37
N TYR A 582 30.21 -1.45 4.44
CA TYR A 582 31.14 -0.70 5.28
C TYR A 582 30.76 -0.78 6.77
N LYS A 583 31.78 -0.68 7.62
CA LYS A 583 31.68 -0.56 9.07
C LYS A 583 31.39 0.89 9.43
N SER A 584 30.13 1.21 9.76
CA SER A 584 29.70 2.58 10.09
C SER A 584 30.62 3.29 11.08
N GLU A 585 31.00 2.63 12.17
CA GLU A 585 31.89 3.18 13.20
C GLU A 585 33.20 3.77 12.64
N THR A 586 33.81 3.11 11.65
CA THR A 586 35.12 3.52 11.13
C THR A 586 35.00 4.36 9.87
N PHE A 587 34.11 3.99 8.95
CA PHE A 587 33.99 4.63 7.65
C PHE A 587 33.25 5.98 7.75
N GLU A 588 32.15 6.06 8.51
CA GLU A 588 31.42 7.33 8.67
C GLU A 588 32.24 8.33 9.51
N SER A 589 32.98 7.85 10.52
CA SER A 589 33.92 8.69 11.28
C SER A 589 35.01 9.29 10.40
N LEU A 590 35.56 8.48 9.48
CA LEU A 590 36.53 8.98 8.49
C LEU A 590 35.91 10.06 7.59
N ALA A 591 34.69 9.84 7.10
CA ALA A 591 33.96 10.81 6.28
C ALA A 591 33.69 12.11 7.04
N TYR A 592 33.27 12.00 8.31
CA TYR A 592 33.03 13.12 9.20
C TYR A 592 34.30 13.94 9.42
N GLU A 593 35.40 13.31 9.84
CA GLU A 593 36.67 13.99 10.11
C GLU A 593 37.24 14.68 8.86
N GLY A 594 37.15 14.01 7.71
CA GLY A 594 37.52 14.59 6.42
C GLY A 594 36.71 15.85 6.12
N THR A 595 35.39 15.77 6.27
CA THR A 595 34.46 16.88 5.99
C THR A 595 34.74 18.07 6.92
N VAL A 596 34.94 17.84 8.21
CA VAL A 596 35.29 18.88 9.18
C VAL A 596 36.58 19.59 8.80
N ARG A 597 37.62 18.85 8.39
CA ARG A 597 38.88 19.45 7.94
C ARG A 597 38.67 20.34 6.71
N LYS A 598 37.85 19.90 5.74
CA LYS A 598 37.55 20.69 4.53
C LYS A 598 36.75 21.96 4.85
N LEU A 599 35.78 21.87 5.76
CA LEU A 599 35.04 23.06 6.22
C LEU A 599 35.99 24.11 6.81
N VAL A 600 36.95 23.70 7.63
CA VAL A 600 37.89 24.61 8.29
C VAL A 600 38.95 25.14 7.33
N TYR A 601 39.65 24.26 6.60
CA TYR A 601 40.81 24.64 5.81
C TYR A 601 40.47 25.20 4.42
N ASP A 602 39.40 24.70 3.77
CA ASP A 602 39.03 25.07 2.40
C ASP A 602 37.87 26.09 2.37
N LEU A 603 36.97 26.05 3.35
CA LEU A 603 35.77 26.91 3.40
C LEU A 603 35.79 27.96 4.53
N GLY A 604 36.85 28.00 5.33
CA GLY A 604 37.09 29.06 6.31
C GLY A 604 36.21 29.02 7.57
N TYR A 605 35.63 27.87 7.90
CA TYR A 605 34.89 27.70 9.15
C TYR A 605 35.82 27.74 10.38
N PRO A 606 35.30 28.06 11.59
CA PRO A 606 36.11 28.22 12.79
C PRO A 606 36.93 26.98 13.16
N SER A 607 38.18 27.20 13.59
CA SER A 607 39.13 26.11 13.91
C SER A 607 38.67 25.20 15.07
N GLU A 608 37.75 25.66 15.91
CA GLU A 608 37.17 24.88 17.01
C GLU A 608 36.43 23.63 16.52
N LEU A 609 35.93 23.62 15.28
CA LEU A 609 35.27 22.46 14.68
C LEU A 609 36.19 21.24 14.64
N LEU A 610 37.52 21.43 14.53
CA LEU A 610 38.50 20.34 14.52
C LEU A 610 38.52 19.51 15.82
N LYS A 611 37.94 20.04 16.92
CA LYS A 611 37.85 19.36 18.21
C LYS A 611 36.55 18.57 18.38
N TRP A 612 35.63 18.66 17.42
CA TRP A 612 34.34 17.98 17.51
C TRP A 612 34.49 16.48 17.35
N THR A 613 33.58 15.77 18.00
CA THR A 613 33.48 14.31 17.95
C THR A 613 32.21 13.89 17.22
N PHE A 614 32.24 12.70 16.64
CA PHE A 614 31.13 12.11 15.90
C PHE A 614 30.56 10.92 16.65
N ASP A 615 29.23 10.92 16.83
CA ASP A 615 28.48 9.76 17.34
C ASP A 615 27.72 9.11 16.19
N TRP A 616 28.30 8.04 15.65
CA TRP A 616 27.71 7.27 14.55
C TRP A 616 26.39 6.58 14.92
N ASN A 617 26.04 6.47 16.21
CA ASN A 617 24.78 5.89 16.65
C ASN A 617 23.65 6.92 16.77
N TYR A 618 23.89 8.21 16.56
CA TYR A 618 22.89 9.26 16.83
C TYR A 618 21.89 9.44 15.69
N MET A 619 22.33 9.33 14.43
CA MET A 619 21.49 9.51 13.25
C MET A 619 20.99 8.18 12.72
N VAL A 620 19.79 8.18 12.14
CA VAL A 620 19.23 7.00 11.46
C VAL A 620 18.81 7.36 10.05
N ARG A 621 18.74 6.36 9.18
CA ARG A 621 18.23 6.52 7.83
C ARG A 621 16.74 6.89 7.82
N GLY A 622 16.31 7.61 6.79
CA GLY A 622 14.92 8.01 6.59
C GLY A 622 14.52 9.34 7.22
N LEU A 623 15.46 10.05 7.84
CA LEU A 623 15.27 11.41 8.35
C LEU A 623 15.22 12.43 7.20
N VAL A 624 14.68 13.61 7.49
CA VAL A 624 14.61 14.73 6.55
C VAL A 624 15.18 15.98 7.20
N LEU A 625 16.12 16.64 6.55
CA LEU A 625 16.67 17.91 6.99
C LEU A 625 15.89 19.06 6.38
N ASP A 626 15.41 19.97 7.21
CA ASP A 626 14.87 21.27 6.83
C ASP A 626 16.04 22.26 6.79
N LYS A 627 16.54 22.51 5.57
CA LYS A 627 17.73 23.34 5.36
C LYS A 627 17.49 24.79 5.69
N LYS A 628 16.25 25.26 5.52
CA LYS A 628 15.85 26.64 5.78
C LYS A 628 15.84 26.93 7.29
N ARG A 629 15.33 26.00 8.09
CA ARG A 629 15.10 26.19 9.53
C ARG A 629 16.11 25.48 10.43
N GLY A 630 17.07 24.74 9.87
CA GLY A 630 18.07 24.01 10.65
C GLY A 630 17.49 22.83 11.43
N ASN A 631 16.37 22.25 10.97
CA ASN A 631 15.67 21.19 11.70
C ASN A 631 15.91 19.80 11.10
N ILE A 632 15.81 18.78 11.93
CA ILE A 632 15.87 17.36 11.56
C ILE A 632 14.54 16.72 11.92
N LEU A 633 13.89 16.10 10.92
CA LEU A 633 12.52 15.65 11.00
C LEU A 633 12.43 14.13 10.83
N LYS A 634 11.60 13.51 11.67
CA LYS A 634 11.11 12.15 11.45
C LYS A 634 9.60 12.17 11.25
N MET A 635 9.18 11.68 10.08
CA MET A 635 7.80 11.72 9.63
C MET A 635 7.18 10.32 9.53
N ASP A 636 5.85 10.29 9.56
CA ASP A 636 5.08 9.11 9.15
C ASP A 636 4.89 9.04 7.63
N ARG A 637 4.26 7.95 7.15
CA ARG A 637 3.93 7.72 5.73
C ARG A 637 3.06 8.81 5.09
N HIS A 638 2.39 9.64 5.89
CA HIS A 638 1.53 10.73 5.43
C HIS A 638 2.23 12.09 5.52
N LYS A 639 3.55 12.10 5.75
CA LYS A 639 4.39 13.30 5.90
C LYS A 639 4.03 14.16 7.12
N TYR A 640 3.36 13.59 8.15
CA TYR A 640 3.22 14.29 9.43
C TYR A 640 4.50 14.18 10.23
N VAL A 641 5.03 15.33 10.66
CA VAL A 641 6.18 15.43 11.56
C VAL A 641 5.80 14.90 12.94
N LYS A 642 6.46 13.83 13.39
CA LYS A 642 6.22 13.24 14.73
C LYS A 642 7.33 13.60 15.70
N VAL A 643 8.57 13.52 15.24
CA VAL A 643 9.77 13.90 16.00
C VAL A 643 10.49 14.97 15.19
N ALA A 644 10.91 16.05 15.84
CA ALA A 644 11.68 17.12 15.21
C ALA A 644 12.70 17.67 16.20
N TYR A 645 13.88 17.99 15.70
CA TYR A 645 14.97 18.59 16.45
C TYR A 645 15.47 19.82 15.72
N HIS A 646 15.83 20.87 16.44
CA HIS A 646 16.61 21.99 15.94
C HIS A 646 18.04 21.81 16.47
N GLY A 647 18.99 21.52 15.58
CA GLY A 647 20.28 20.94 16.00
C GLY A 647 20.06 19.69 16.85
N PHE A 648 20.52 19.68 18.11
CA PHE A 648 20.25 18.58 19.06
C PHE A 648 19.15 18.87 20.09
N ARG A 649 18.45 20.00 19.97
CA ARG A 649 17.33 20.36 20.85
C ARG A 649 16.00 19.83 20.31
N GLU A 650 15.30 19.01 21.09
CA GLU A 650 13.96 18.51 20.70
C GLU A 650 12.95 19.66 20.62
N LEU A 651 12.18 19.72 19.53
CA LEU A 651 11.08 20.67 19.39
C LEU A 651 9.82 20.16 20.10
N SER A 652 9.17 21.06 20.85
CA SER A 652 7.94 20.73 21.56
C SER A 652 6.79 20.42 20.60
N LYS A 653 5.70 19.86 21.12
CA LYS A 653 4.51 19.60 20.29
C LYS A 653 3.95 20.89 19.68
N ASP A 654 3.96 21.96 20.47
CA ASP A 654 3.40 23.25 20.07
C ASP A 654 4.31 23.91 19.02
N ASP A 655 5.64 23.91 19.22
CA ASP A 655 6.60 24.39 18.21
C ASP A 655 6.44 23.65 16.87
N LYS A 656 6.23 22.33 16.91
CA LYS A 656 6.02 21.55 15.68
C LYS A 656 4.73 21.94 14.95
N VAL A 657 3.66 22.24 15.69
CA VAL A 657 2.39 22.68 15.10
C VAL A 657 2.52 24.10 14.56
N ASP A 658 3.24 24.98 15.25
CA ASP A 658 3.44 26.35 14.79
C ASP A 658 4.32 26.40 13.53
N ILE A 659 5.35 25.53 13.45
CA ILE A 659 6.29 25.49 12.32
C ILE A 659 5.76 24.67 11.13
N TYR A 660 5.09 23.54 11.39
CA TYR A 660 4.69 22.54 10.39
C TYR A 660 3.20 22.17 10.41
N GLY A 661 2.36 22.81 11.25
CA GLY A 661 0.94 22.47 11.38
C GLY A 661 0.05 23.02 10.27
N THR A 662 0.46 24.10 9.61
CA THR A 662 -0.30 24.77 8.54
C THR A 662 -0.01 24.20 7.14
N SER A 663 1.00 23.35 7.00
CA SER A 663 1.61 22.98 5.70
C SER A 663 0.96 21.79 4.97
N LEU A 664 -0.33 21.50 5.22
CA LEU A 664 -1.08 20.58 4.35
C LEU A 664 -1.23 21.14 2.92
N ILE A 665 -1.00 22.45 2.76
CA ILE A 665 -0.87 23.13 1.47
C ILE A 665 0.63 23.37 1.23
N GLN A 666 1.22 22.57 0.35
CA GLN A 666 2.42 22.91 -0.46
C GLN A 666 3.85 22.66 0.07
N ASP A 667 4.09 21.99 1.21
CA ASP A 667 5.46 21.49 1.50
C ASP A 667 5.57 20.02 1.11
N SER A 668 6.17 19.76 -0.06
CA SER A 668 6.45 18.39 -0.52
C SER A 668 7.43 17.66 0.40
N PHE A 669 8.11 18.34 1.34
CA PHE A 669 9.22 17.78 2.12
C PHE A 669 10.26 17.09 1.22
N ASP A 670 10.41 17.62 0.01
CA ASP A 670 11.30 17.12 -1.02
C ASP A 670 12.31 18.25 -1.36
N GLU A 671 13.32 17.94 -2.18
CA GLU A 671 14.30 18.92 -2.64
C GLU A 671 13.61 20.05 -3.47
N PRO A 672 14.12 21.30 -3.46
CA PRO A 672 15.44 21.72 -2.98
C PRO A 672 15.48 22.29 -1.57
N ASP A 673 14.35 22.47 -0.86
CA ASP A 673 14.37 23.08 0.48
C ASP A 673 14.66 22.06 1.59
N TYR A 674 14.37 20.80 1.34
CA TYR A 674 14.66 19.70 2.24
C TYR A 674 15.80 18.83 1.69
N ALA A 675 16.49 18.10 2.56
CA ALA A 675 17.42 17.03 2.16
C ALA A 675 16.99 15.70 2.76
N LEU A 676 17.06 14.64 1.97
CA LEU A 676 16.56 13.32 2.34
C LEU A 676 17.72 12.43 2.77
N ILE A 677 17.70 11.97 4.02
CA ILE A 677 18.75 11.10 4.56
C ILE A 677 18.43 9.65 4.18
N ASP A 678 18.52 9.38 2.89
CA ASP A 678 18.19 8.08 2.30
C ASP A 678 19.46 7.25 2.03
N THR A 679 20.66 7.63 2.47
CA THR A 679 21.89 6.80 2.38
C THR A 679 22.66 6.79 3.69
N LEU A 680 23.46 5.74 3.92
CA LEU A 680 24.34 5.66 5.10
C LEU A 680 25.44 6.73 5.06
N PHE A 681 25.92 7.12 3.87
CA PHE A 681 26.86 8.23 3.70
C PHE A 681 26.32 9.57 4.25
N SER A 682 25.00 9.77 4.21
CA SER A 682 24.36 11.01 4.64
C SER A 682 24.22 11.15 6.16
N LEU A 683 24.50 10.10 6.94
CA LEU A 683 24.34 10.15 8.41
C LEU A 683 25.37 11.09 9.06
N ALA A 684 26.63 11.00 8.64
CA ALA A 684 27.69 11.89 9.10
C ALA A 684 27.41 13.37 8.73
N GLU A 685 26.95 13.60 7.50
CA GLU A 685 26.53 14.93 7.02
C GLU A 685 25.38 15.50 7.86
N ALA A 686 24.35 14.71 8.16
CA ALA A 686 23.22 15.14 8.98
C ALA A 686 23.64 15.46 10.43
N TYR A 687 24.52 14.66 11.02
CA TYR A 687 25.04 14.90 12.36
C TYR A 687 25.88 16.18 12.43
N LEU A 688 26.77 16.37 11.45
CA LEU A 688 27.59 17.57 11.37
C LEU A 688 26.74 18.83 11.15
N PHE A 689 25.68 18.72 10.33
CA PHE A 689 24.73 19.82 10.16
C PHE A 689 24.02 20.18 11.48
N ALA A 690 23.61 19.20 12.30
CA ALA A 690 23.05 19.47 13.62
C ALA A 690 24.04 20.19 14.55
N GLN A 691 25.29 19.74 14.60
CA GLN A 691 26.34 20.40 15.39
C GLN A 691 26.57 21.84 14.94
N LEU A 692 26.58 22.06 13.63
CA LEU A 692 26.73 23.38 13.02
C LEU A 692 25.56 24.31 13.38
N VAL A 693 24.32 23.82 13.34
CA VAL A 693 23.13 24.57 13.77
C VAL A 693 23.26 24.98 15.25
N ASP A 694 23.53 24.03 16.15
CA ASP A 694 23.72 24.33 17.57
C ASP A 694 24.89 25.30 17.81
N PHE A 695 25.98 25.15 17.07
CA PHE A 695 27.14 26.03 17.19
C PHE A 695 26.83 27.46 16.75
N LYS A 696 26.10 27.62 15.64
CA LYS A 696 25.65 28.92 15.15
C LYS A 696 24.75 29.63 16.14
N ASP A 697 23.77 28.91 16.69
CA ASP A 697 22.79 29.47 17.63
C ASP A 697 23.45 29.94 18.92
N ASN A 698 24.46 29.19 19.39
CA ASN A 698 25.20 29.53 20.61
C ASN A 698 26.34 30.54 20.41
N ASN A 699 26.81 30.75 19.17
CA ASN A 699 27.95 31.62 18.84
C ASN A 699 27.68 32.43 17.54
N PRO A 700 26.64 33.27 17.50
CA PRO A 700 26.22 33.98 16.28
C PRO A 700 27.27 34.95 15.74
N GLU A 701 28.27 35.33 16.53
CA GLU A 701 29.40 36.17 16.14
C GLU A 701 30.53 35.42 15.41
N LYS A 702 30.60 34.09 15.57
CA LYS A 702 31.69 33.26 15.00
C LYS A 702 31.39 32.72 13.61
N ILE A 703 30.12 32.65 13.24
CA ILE A 703 29.71 32.36 11.87
C ILE A 703 29.29 33.69 11.22
N PRO A 704 29.78 34.01 10.01
CA PRO A 704 29.37 35.21 9.30
C PRO A 704 27.84 35.34 9.20
N LYS A 705 27.30 36.54 9.43
CA LYS A 705 25.85 36.78 9.50
C LYS A 705 25.10 36.48 8.20
N ASP A 706 25.80 36.49 7.08
CA ASP A 706 25.30 36.18 5.74
C ASP A 706 25.17 34.67 5.48
N VAL A 707 25.76 33.83 6.34
CA VAL A 707 25.69 32.37 6.22
C VAL A 707 24.44 31.86 6.97
N ASP A 708 23.35 31.64 6.24
CA ASP A 708 22.14 31.00 6.75
C ASP A 708 22.30 29.46 6.87
N TYR A 709 21.33 28.77 7.50
CA TYR A 709 21.42 27.30 7.65
C TYR A 709 21.44 26.58 6.29
N ALA A 710 20.75 27.11 5.28
CA ALA A 710 20.71 26.51 3.95
C ALA A 710 22.09 26.57 3.28
N ARG A 711 22.80 27.68 3.45
CA ARG A 711 24.18 27.85 3.04
C ARG A 711 25.12 26.91 3.79
N MET A 712 24.95 26.76 5.10
CA MET A 712 25.76 25.83 5.90
C MET A 712 25.60 24.40 5.40
N TYR A 713 24.37 23.96 5.14
CA TYR A 713 24.13 22.65 4.55
C TYR A 713 24.82 22.50 3.18
N LYS A 714 24.74 23.53 2.33
CA LYS A 714 25.41 23.54 1.02
C LYS A 714 26.93 23.42 1.16
N ASP A 715 27.52 24.10 2.14
CA ASP A 715 28.96 24.05 2.41
C ASP A 715 29.37 22.67 2.96
N VAL A 716 28.59 22.07 3.87
CA VAL A 716 28.79 20.68 4.32
C VAL A 716 28.75 19.72 3.13
N ARG A 717 27.73 19.83 2.28
CA ARG A 717 27.59 18.98 1.09
C ARG A 717 28.76 19.14 0.12
N ALA A 718 29.21 20.37 -0.09
CA ALA A 718 30.40 20.66 -0.90
C ALA A 718 31.66 20.03 -0.31
N ALA A 719 31.84 20.10 1.02
CA ALA A 719 32.96 19.47 1.72
C ALA A 719 32.93 17.94 1.62
N VAL A 720 31.76 17.31 1.78
CA VAL A 720 31.57 15.86 1.58
C VAL A 720 31.92 15.47 0.13
N ASP A 721 31.41 16.20 -0.85
CA ASP A 721 31.70 15.94 -2.27
C ASP A 721 33.20 16.09 -2.57
N LEU A 722 33.89 17.06 -1.95
CA LEU A 722 35.34 17.23 -2.07
C LEU A 722 36.10 16.02 -1.51
N CYS A 723 35.72 15.51 -0.33
CA CYS A 723 36.32 14.30 0.24
C CYS A 723 36.17 13.05 -0.63
N HIS A 724 35.07 12.96 -1.41
CA HIS A 724 34.88 11.88 -2.38
C HIS A 724 35.69 12.10 -3.67
N ARG A 725 35.91 13.34 -4.10
CA ARG A 725 36.62 13.69 -5.35
C ARG A 725 38.14 13.68 -5.20
N ASP A 726 38.67 14.18 -4.10
CA ASP A 726 40.12 14.27 -3.87
C ASP A 726 40.75 12.95 -3.42
N GLY A 727 39.93 11.91 -3.24
CA GLY A 727 40.37 10.57 -2.90
C GLY A 727 40.69 10.38 -1.41
N THR A 728 40.47 11.37 -0.54
CA THR A 728 40.76 11.28 0.91
C THR A 728 40.18 10.00 1.52
N LEU A 729 38.91 9.70 1.23
CA LEU A 729 38.24 8.50 1.74
C LEU A 729 38.79 7.23 1.07
N LYS A 730 38.88 7.25 -0.26
CA LYS A 730 39.26 6.10 -1.07
C LYS A 730 40.68 5.63 -0.79
N GLN A 731 41.63 6.56 -0.60
CA GLN A 731 43.02 6.24 -0.28
C GLN A 731 43.16 5.57 1.08
N MET A 732 42.39 5.99 2.08
CA MET A 732 42.45 5.40 3.41
C MET A 732 41.84 3.99 3.43
N VAL A 733 40.69 3.81 2.75
CA VAL A 733 40.10 2.48 2.58
C VAL A 733 41.03 1.58 1.78
N ALA A 734 41.66 2.07 0.72
CA ALA A 734 42.58 1.28 -0.10
C ALA A 734 43.82 0.79 0.66
N LYS A 735 44.32 1.57 1.64
CA LYS A 735 45.46 1.17 2.48
C LYS A 735 45.12 0.05 3.45
N GLU A 736 43.94 0.10 4.07
CA GLU A 736 43.50 -0.90 5.06
C GLU A 736 42.02 -1.28 4.88
N PRO A 737 41.64 -2.01 3.81
CA PRO A 737 40.23 -2.29 3.52
C PRO A 737 39.50 -3.00 4.66
N ASN A 738 40.18 -3.92 5.35
CA ASN A 738 39.60 -4.72 6.44
C ASN A 738 39.20 -3.86 7.66
N ARG A 739 39.80 -2.67 7.83
CA ARG A 739 39.39 -1.73 8.87
C ARG A 739 38.01 -1.14 8.60
N TYR A 740 37.66 -0.94 7.33
CA TYR A 740 36.49 -0.17 6.91
C TYR A 740 35.37 -1.03 6.30
N ILE A 741 35.67 -2.21 5.77
CA ILE A 741 34.71 -3.09 5.07
C ILE A 741 34.52 -4.37 5.88
N ASN A 742 33.27 -4.83 6.01
CA ASN A 742 32.95 -6.13 6.60
C ASN A 742 33.35 -7.25 5.63
N GLU A 743 34.06 -8.24 6.13
CA GLU A 743 34.34 -9.45 5.37
C GLU A 743 33.07 -10.31 5.24
N ASP A 744 32.71 -10.68 4.01
CA ASP A 744 31.67 -11.66 3.74
C ASP A 744 32.17 -12.70 2.72
N ILE A 745 32.57 -13.87 3.24
CA ILE A 745 33.07 -14.99 2.44
C ILE A 745 32.00 -15.62 1.53
N THR A 746 30.74 -15.22 1.66
CA THR A 746 29.62 -15.81 0.92
C THR A 746 29.26 -15.06 -0.37
N ILE A 747 29.88 -13.90 -0.62
CA ILE A 747 29.67 -13.10 -1.84
C ILE A 747 30.06 -13.86 -3.10
N VAL A 748 31.27 -14.45 -3.13
CA VAL A 748 31.73 -15.24 -4.29
C VAL A 748 30.82 -16.45 -4.54
N PRO A 749 30.50 -17.29 -3.54
CA PRO A 749 29.52 -18.37 -3.70
C PRO A 749 28.14 -17.90 -4.19
N LEU A 750 27.65 -16.74 -3.73
CA LEU A 750 26.38 -16.17 -4.18
C LEU A 750 26.43 -15.87 -5.68
N ILE A 751 27.46 -15.15 -6.14
CA ILE A 751 27.54 -14.74 -7.54
C ILE A 751 27.72 -15.96 -8.45
N LYS A 752 28.54 -16.93 -8.04
CA LYS A 752 28.66 -18.24 -8.73
C LYS A 752 27.30 -18.93 -8.85
N MET A 753 26.56 -19.06 -7.75
CA MET A 753 25.23 -19.68 -7.75
C MET A 753 24.27 -19.01 -8.76
N ILE A 754 24.31 -17.68 -8.89
CA ILE A 754 23.49 -16.97 -9.89
C ILE A 754 23.98 -17.26 -11.31
N ARG A 755 25.29 -17.25 -11.56
CA ARG A 755 25.86 -17.56 -12.89
C ARG A 755 25.58 -18.99 -13.32
N ASP A 756 25.79 -19.94 -12.42
CA ASP A 756 25.57 -21.38 -12.66
C ASP A 756 24.09 -21.69 -12.95
N SER A 757 23.19 -20.82 -12.49
CA SER A 757 21.76 -20.88 -12.83
C SER A 757 21.42 -20.39 -14.24
N GLY A 758 22.43 -19.99 -15.04
CA GLY A 758 22.29 -19.52 -16.42
C GLY A 758 21.93 -18.04 -16.56
N ARG A 759 22.11 -17.25 -15.50
CA ARG A 759 21.79 -15.81 -15.48
C ARG A 759 23.05 -14.97 -15.64
N SER A 760 22.94 -13.89 -16.39
CA SER A 760 24.01 -12.90 -16.51
C SER A 760 24.16 -12.09 -15.22
N THR A 761 25.39 -11.78 -14.83
CA THR A 761 25.70 -10.96 -13.66
C THR A 761 26.42 -9.69 -14.07
N PHE A 762 26.06 -8.55 -13.49
CA PHE A 762 26.71 -7.28 -13.81
C PHE A 762 26.88 -6.37 -12.59
N LEU A 763 27.87 -5.48 -12.65
CA LEU A 763 28.19 -4.51 -11.60
C LEU A 763 28.01 -3.10 -12.15
N VAL A 764 27.26 -2.23 -11.45
CA VAL A 764 27.13 -0.80 -11.80
C VAL A 764 27.39 0.05 -10.56
N THR A 765 28.52 0.76 -10.55
CA THR A 765 28.93 1.59 -9.41
C THR A 765 29.23 3.03 -9.84
N ASN A 766 29.04 3.98 -8.90
CA ASN A 766 29.49 5.36 -9.05
C ASN A 766 31.00 5.51 -8.80
N SER A 767 31.63 4.51 -8.18
CA SER A 767 33.07 4.47 -7.96
C SER A 767 33.84 4.28 -9.27
N LEU A 768 35.06 4.83 -9.34
CA LEU A 768 35.96 4.69 -10.50
C LEU A 768 36.69 3.34 -10.47
N TRP A 769 37.31 2.96 -11.60
CA TRP A 769 37.96 1.66 -11.79
C TRP A 769 39.01 1.32 -10.74
N ASP A 770 39.92 2.27 -10.47
CA ASP A 770 41.02 2.13 -9.51
C ASP A 770 40.54 1.68 -8.13
N TYR A 771 39.53 2.36 -7.60
CA TYR A 771 38.94 2.04 -6.30
C TYR A 771 38.13 0.75 -6.33
N THR A 772 37.34 0.56 -7.40
CA THR A 772 36.49 -0.62 -7.59
C THR A 772 37.34 -1.89 -7.59
N ASN A 773 38.47 -1.89 -8.29
CA ASN A 773 39.36 -3.04 -8.36
C ASN A 773 39.92 -3.42 -6.98
N ILE A 774 40.27 -2.44 -6.15
CA ILE A 774 40.79 -2.68 -4.78
C ILE A 774 39.72 -3.31 -3.89
N VAL A 775 38.52 -2.72 -3.88
CA VAL A 775 37.40 -3.22 -3.06
C VAL A 775 37.00 -4.63 -3.49
N MET A 776 36.90 -4.88 -4.80
CA MET A 776 36.51 -6.19 -5.32
C MET A 776 37.59 -7.26 -5.09
N ASN A 777 38.87 -6.90 -5.15
CA ASN A 777 39.96 -7.79 -4.74
C ASN A 777 39.86 -8.14 -3.25
N PHE A 778 39.47 -7.21 -2.38
CA PHE A 778 39.26 -7.50 -0.97
C PHE A 778 38.06 -8.43 -0.75
N LEU A 779 36.93 -8.19 -1.42
CA LEU A 779 35.71 -9.00 -1.28
C LEU A 779 35.84 -10.40 -1.88
N CYS A 780 36.57 -10.54 -2.99
CA CYS A 780 36.68 -11.79 -3.74
C CYS A 780 38.02 -12.53 -3.50
N GLY A 781 39.00 -11.88 -2.87
CA GLY A 781 40.32 -12.43 -2.62
C GLY A 781 40.29 -13.56 -1.59
N GLY A 782 40.86 -14.72 -1.95
CA GLY A 782 40.98 -15.85 -1.04
C GLY A 782 41.91 -15.56 0.14
N ARG A 783 41.62 -16.15 1.32
CA ARG A 783 42.40 -16.00 2.57
C ARG A 783 43.86 -16.48 2.50
N THR A 784 44.29 -17.09 1.39
CA THR A 784 45.59 -17.78 1.26
C THR A 784 46.75 -16.93 0.76
N VAL A 785 46.55 -15.65 0.44
CA VAL A 785 47.66 -14.78 -0.01
C VAL A 785 48.23 -13.99 1.17
N HIS A 786 49.02 -14.66 2.01
CA HIS A 786 49.97 -14.00 2.92
C HIS A 786 51.20 -13.50 2.15
N GLY A 787 50.98 -12.53 1.26
CA GLY A 787 52.01 -11.83 0.49
C GLY A 787 51.56 -10.39 0.22
N PRO A 788 52.47 -9.46 -0.16
CA PRO A 788 52.09 -8.08 -0.45
C PRO A 788 50.97 -8.08 -1.49
N HIS A 789 49.90 -7.33 -1.20
CA HIS A 789 48.63 -7.30 -1.95
C HIS A 789 48.83 -7.11 -3.46
N THR A 790 49.08 -8.19 -4.20
CA THR A 790 49.03 -8.16 -5.66
C THR A 790 47.56 -8.14 -6.04
N CYS A 791 47.02 -6.95 -6.30
CA CYS A 791 45.70 -6.82 -6.90
C CYS A 791 45.71 -7.58 -8.22
N ASN A 792 44.85 -8.58 -8.36
CA ASN A 792 44.68 -9.30 -9.61
C ASN A 792 43.30 -8.97 -10.22
N PHE A 793 43.02 -9.52 -11.41
CA PHE A 793 41.78 -9.28 -12.12
C PHE A 793 40.85 -10.51 -12.10
N ASP A 794 41.12 -11.48 -11.21
CA ASP A 794 40.42 -12.75 -11.19
C ASP A 794 38.95 -12.58 -10.82
N TRP A 795 38.60 -11.58 -10.01
CA TRP A 795 37.22 -11.31 -9.61
C TRP A 795 36.33 -10.93 -10.80
N LEU A 796 36.91 -10.43 -11.90
CA LEU A 796 36.16 -10.10 -13.12
C LEU A 796 35.44 -11.33 -13.70
N GLN A 797 35.94 -12.55 -13.46
CA GLN A 797 35.29 -13.78 -13.93
C GLN A 797 33.86 -13.98 -13.38
N TYR A 798 33.51 -13.27 -12.30
CA TYR A 798 32.20 -13.34 -11.65
C TYR A 798 31.16 -12.40 -12.26
N PHE A 799 31.53 -11.63 -13.29
CA PHE A 799 30.63 -10.70 -13.96
C PHE A 799 30.73 -10.87 -15.48
N ASP A 800 29.65 -10.59 -16.19
CA ASP A 800 29.65 -10.49 -17.65
C ASP A 800 29.99 -9.06 -18.09
N VAL A 801 29.52 -8.06 -17.32
CA VAL A 801 29.76 -6.64 -17.56
C VAL A 801 30.01 -5.91 -16.24
N VAL A 802 31.04 -5.06 -16.20
CA VAL A 802 31.31 -4.13 -15.10
C VAL A 802 31.26 -2.70 -15.64
N ILE A 803 30.49 -1.82 -15.01
CA ILE A 803 30.39 -0.39 -15.33
C ILE A 803 30.76 0.43 -14.09
N THR A 804 31.86 1.16 -14.19
CA THR A 804 32.35 2.10 -13.17
C THR A 804 31.98 3.53 -13.52
N GLY A 805 32.03 4.46 -12.56
CA GLY A 805 31.77 5.89 -12.80
C GLY A 805 30.42 6.17 -13.48
N SER A 806 29.41 5.35 -13.20
CA SER A 806 28.11 5.36 -13.91
C SER A 806 27.28 6.64 -13.70
N ALA A 807 27.55 7.40 -12.63
CA ALA A 807 26.82 8.62 -12.27
C ALA A 807 25.31 8.42 -12.06
N LYS A 808 24.93 7.31 -11.41
CA LYS A 808 23.56 7.08 -10.89
C LYS A 808 23.10 8.26 -10.02
N PRO A 809 21.84 8.71 -10.15
CA PRO A 809 20.74 8.10 -10.91
C PRO A 809 20.73 8.39 -12.42
N GLY A 810 21.61 9.27 -12.93
CA GLY A 810 21.64 9.68 -14.34
C GLY A 810 21.79 8.52 -15.32
N PHE A 811 22.51 7.47 -14.91
CA PHE A 811 22.67 6.21 -15.65
C PHE A 811 21.33 5.58 -16.10
N PHE A 812 20.27 5.66 -15.28
CA PHE A 812 18.98 5.03 -15.54
C PHE A 812 18.08 5.81 -16.51
N HIS A 813 18.55 6.95 -17.02
CA HIS A 813 17.84 7.71 -18.04
C HIS A 813 18.34 7.32 -19.43
N GLU A 814 17.47 6.72 -20.26
CA GLU A 814 17.81 6.35 -21.64
C GLU A 814 18.21 7.57 -22.50
N GLU A 815 17.62 8.74 -22.24
CA GLU A 815 17.96 10.00 -22.93
C GLU A 815 19.31 10.59 -22.51
N SER A 816 20.01 9.98 -21.54
CA SER A 816 21.32 10.43 -21.10
C SER A 816 22.34 10.23 -22.22
N ARG A 817 22.89 11.33 -22.75
CA ARG A 817 23.98 11.35 -23.76
C ARG A 817 25.34 10.97 -23.17
N ALA A 818 25.37 10.17 -22.12
CA ALA A 818 26.60 9.76 -21.45
C ALA A 818 27.39 8.79 -22.35
N ASN A 819 28.61 9.18 -22.71
CA ASN A 819 29.52 8.32 -23.46
C ASN A 819 29.91 7.08 -22.63
N LEU A 820 30.07 5.96 -23.31
CA LEU A 820 30.61 4.73 -22.73
C LEU A 820 32.07 4.58 -23.17
N PHE A 821 32.96 4.40 -22.22
CA PHE A 821 34.37 4.13 -22.48
C PHE A 821 34.71 2.71 -22.03
N GLU A 822 35.49 1.97 -22.81
CA GLU A 822 36.03 0.68 -22.37
C GLU A 822 37.29 0.95 -21.52
N VAL A 823 37.41 0.26 -20.40
CA VAL A 823 38.54 0.41 -19.48
C VAL A 823 39.52 -0.71 -19.75
N GLU A 824 40.77 -0.37 -20.08
CA GLU A 824 41.85 -1.36 -20.12
C GLU A 824 42.25 -1.72 -18.68
N PRO A 825 41.99 -2.95 -18.18
CA PRO A 825 42.11 -3.26 -16.74
C PRO A 825 43.52 -3.03 -16.17
N GLN A 826 44.56 -3.33 -16.94
CA GLN A 826 45.96 -3.24 -16.52
C GLN A 826 46.43 -1.80 -16.37
N SER A 827 46.09 -0.92 -17.32
CA SER A 827 46.56 0.46 -17.35
C SER A 827 45.57 1.45 -16.73
N GLY A 828 44.29 1.08 -16.66
CA GLY A 828 43.19 1.97 -16.31
C GLY A 828 42.85 3.00 -17.39
N MET A 829 43.45 2.90 -18.59
CA MET A 829 43.18 3.84 -19.69
C MET A 829 41.77 3.66 -20.25
N LEU A 830 41.16 4.78 -20.63
CA LEU A 830 39.84 4.82 -21.25
C LEU A 830 39.96 4.80 -22.76
N ILE A 831 39.31 3.81 -23.38
CA ILE A 831 39.23 3.64 -24.83
C ILE A 831 37.85 4.11 -25.28
N ASN A 832 37.80 4.99 -26.28
CA ASN A 832 36.56 5.44 -26.87
C ASN A 832 35.82 4.29 -27.53
N THR A 833 34.51 4.19 -27.25
CA THR A 833 33.64 3.21 -27.88
C THR A 833 32.48 3.88 -28.61
N ASP A 834 32.02 3.26 -29.68
CA ASP A 834 30.72 3.49 -30.28
C ASP A 834 29.74 2.49 -29.66
N ASN A 835 29.01 2.92 -28.64
CA ASN A 835 28.03 2.12 -27.88
C ASN A 835 28.57 0.75 -27.41
N GLY A 836 29.81 0.72 -26.90
CA GLY A 836 30.45 -0.50 -26.41
C GLY A 836 31.27 -1.26 -27.46
N THR A 837 31.40 -0.75 -28.68
CA THR A 837 32.35 -1.26 -29.69
C THR A 837 33.57 -0.34 -29.78
N PRO A 838 34.82 -0.82 -29.64
CA PRO A 838 36.01 0.03 -29.76
C PRO A 838 36.07 0.77 -31.10
N MET A 839 36.32 2.08 -31.06
CA MET A 839 36.50 2.88 -32.28
C MET A 839 37.94 2.74 -32.82
N PRO A 840 38.13 2.54 -34.14
CA PRO A 840 39.47 2.52 -34.74
C PRO A 840 40.15 3.89 -34.65
N GLN A 841 41.45 3.91 -34.31
CA GLN A 841 42.24 5.13 -34.23
C GLN A 841 42.72 5.56 -35.63
N VAL A 842 42.72 6.87 -35.89
CA VAL A 842 43.18 7.43 -37.18
C VAL A 842 44.66 7.07 -37.39
N GLY A 843 44.95 6.28 -38.43
CA GLY A 843 46.31 5.83 -38.78
C GLY A 843 46.59 4.35 -38.57
N ASP A 844 45.68 3.59 -37.93
CA ASP A 844 45.77 2.13 -37.78
C ASP A 844 44.54 1.50 -38.48
N PRO A 845 44.66 0.97 -39.72
CA PRO A 845 43.53 0.58 -40.57
C PRO A 845 42.81 -0.71 -40.11
N SER A 846 43.40 -1.44 -39.17
CA SER A 846 42.70 -2.47 -38.42
C SER A 846 42.34 -1.88 -37.06
N PRO A 847 41.07 -1.94 -36.60
CA PRO A 847 40.86 -1.91 -35.17
C PRO A 847 41.77 -3.02 -34.63
N LYS A 848 42.64 -2.75 -33.65
CA LYS A 848 43.27 -3.82 -32.89
C LYS A 848 42.15 -4.50 -32.15
N ILE A 849 41.40 -5.33 -32.87
CA ILE A 849 40.42 -6.16 -32.27
C ILE A 849 41.28 -7.14 -31.49
N LEU A 850 41.28 -6.99 -30.17
CA LEU A 850 41.57 -8.08 -29.24
C LEU A 850 40.50 -9.20 -29.39
N LEU A 851 40.07 -9.52 -30.63
CA LEU A 851 39.25 -10.67 -31.03
C LEU A 851 40.11 -11.91 -31.25
N ASN A 852 41.36 -11.91 -30.75
CA ASN A 852 42.09 -13.14 -30.49
C ASN A 852 41.98 -13.52 -29.01
N SER A 853 40.76 -13.59 -28.50
CA SER A 853 40.46 -14.53 -27.43
C SER A 853 39.05 -15.09 -27.64
N LYS A 854 39.00 -16.37 -28.00
CA LYS A 854 37.84 -17.24 -27.73
C LYS A 854 37.60 -17.41 -26.22
N ASP A 855 38.32 -16.69 -25.36
CA ASP A 855 38.04 -16.58 -23.93
C ASP A 855 37.02 -15.45 -23.70
N LYS A 856 35.85 -15.86 -23.20
CA LYS A 856 34.76 -15.00 -22.72
C LYS A 856 35.19 -14.21 -21.47
N GLY A 857 36.11 -13.27 -21.61
CA GLY A 857 36.50 -12.36 -20.52
C GLY A 857 35.42 -11.32 -20.24
N CYS A 858 35.22 -10.96 -18.97
CA CYS A 858 34.34 -9.86 -18.56
C CYS A 858 34.84 -8.54 -19.14
N ARG A 859 33.94 -7.74 -19.73
CA ARG A 859 34.27 -6.41 -20.25
C ARG A 859 34.03 -5.35 -19.18
N VAL A 860 34.95 -4.39 -19.09
CA VAL A 860 34.92 -3.32 -18.10
C VAL A 860 34.71 -2.00 -18.83
N PHE A 861 33.75 -1.20 -18.35
CA PHE A 861 33.43 0.09 -18.93
C PHE A 861 33.34 1.18 -17.86
N GLN A 862 33.39 2.43 -18.31
CA GLN A 862 33.15 3.61 -17.49
C GLN A 862 32.10 4.52 -18.12
N GLY A 863 31.17 5.03 -17.30
CA GLY A 863 30.10 5.94 -17.72
C GLY A 863 28.90 5.21 -18.32
N GLY A 864 28.42 5.69 -19.47
CA GLY A 864 27.28 5.13 -20.19
C GLY A 864 25.91 5.34 -19.55
N ASN A 865 24.92 4.62 -20.08
CA ASN A 865 23.54 4.62 -19.64
C ASN A 865 22.95 3.20 -19.70
N VAL A 866 21.71 3.05 -19.27
CA VAL A 866 21.01 1.76 -19.25
C VAL A 866 20.78 1.14 -20.63
N GLY A 867 20.61 1.96 -21.68
CA GLY A 867 20.44 1.47 -23.05
C GLY A 867 21.69 0.75 -23.56
N HIS A 868 22.88 1.24 -23.20
CA HIS A 868 24.13 0.54 -23.47
C HIS A 868 24.19 -0.81 -22.76
N LEU A 869 23.81 -0.86 -21.47
CA LEU A 869 23.82 -2.11 -20.70
C LEU A 869 22.84 -3.14 -21.26
N HIS A 870 21.64 -2.71 -21.67
CA HIS A 870 20.66 -3.59 -22.33
C HIS A 870 21.20 -4.17 -23.62
N SER A 871 21.87 -3.35 -24.43
CA SER A 871 22.51 -3.79 -25.67
C SER A 871 23.65 -4.79 -25.40
N LEU A 872 24.51 -4.50 -24.40
CA LEU A 872 25.63 -5.36 -24.02
C LEU A 872 25.20 -6.73 -23.50
N LEU A 873 24.10 -6.79 -22.75
CA LEU A 873 23.58 -8.02 -22.15
C LEU A 873 22.45 -8.67 -22.96
N SER A 874 22.11 -8.14 -24.14
CA SER A 874 20.98 -8.60 -24.97
C SER A 874 19.67 -8.70 -24.18
N ILE A 875 19.39 -7.69 -23.36
CA ILE A 875 18.16 -7.61 -22.56
C ILE A 875 17.04 -7.05 -23.46
N GLU A 876 16.00 -7.84 -23.67
CA GLU A 876 14.84 -7.45 -24.48
C GLU A 876 13.78 -6.70 -23.64
N SER A 877 13.63 -7.09 -22.37
CA SER A 877 12.67 -6.48 -21.45
C SER A 877 13.32 -6.12 -20.12
N SER A 878 13.15 -4.86 -19.74
CA SER A 878 13.49 -4.33 -18.41
C SER A 878 13.01 -5.17 -17.22
N SER A 879 11.90 -5.90 -17.35
CA SER A 879 11.38 -6.73 -16.26
C SER A 879 12.16 -8.03 -16.01
N GLN A 880 13.03 -8.40 -16.95
CA GLN A 880 13.93 -9.55 -16.84
C GLN A 880 15.20 -9.21 -16.05
N VAL A 881 15.32 -7.96 -15.59
CA VAL A 881 16.46 -7.49 -14.79
C VAL A 881 16.06 -7.36 -13.32
N LEU A 882 16.86 -7.97 -12.44
CA LEU A 882 16.84 -7.68 -11.00
C LEU A 882 18.06 -6.85 -10.65
N TYR A 883 17.85 -5.63 -10.18
CA TYR A 883 18.92 -4.78 -9.66
C TYR A 883 18.87 -4.71 -8.14
N VAL A 884 20.01 -5.01 -7.51
CA VAL A 884 20.21 -4.99 -6.06
C VAL A 884 21.05 -3.77 -5.71
N GLY A 885 20.53 -2.93 -4.82
CA GLY A 885 21.22 -1.72 -4.38
C GLY A 885 20.80 -1.33 -2.96
N ASP A 886 21.54 -0.42 -2.35
CA ASP A 886 21.23 0.11 -1.02
C ASP A 886 20.50 1.45 -1.13
N HIS A 887 20.66 2.25 -2.20
CA HIS A 887 20.13 3.61 -2.25
C HIS A 887 18.73 3.70 -2.88
N ILE A 888 17.71 4.06 -2.09
CA ILE A 888 16.32 4.17 -2.56
C ILE A 888 16.18 5.08 -3.80
N TYR A 889 16.76 6.29 -3.80
CA TYR A 889 16.58 7.21 -4.92
C TYR A 889 17.52 6.91 -6.09
N GLY A 890 18.82 6.75 -5.78
CA GLY A 890 19.87 6.49 -6.76
C GLY A 890 19.70 5.18 -7.53
N ASP A 891 19.31 4.11 -6.84
CA ASP A 891 19.26 2.76 -7.40
C ASP A 891 17.84 2.28 -7.70
N ILE A 892 16.89 2.49 -6.78
CA ILE A 892 15.61 1.75 -6.78
C ILE A 892 14.47 2.55 -7.42
N LEU A 893 14.32 3.82 -7.08
CA LEU A 893 13.20 4.66 -7.52
C LEU A 893 13.27 4.88 -9.03
N ARG A 894 14.46 5.22 -9.55
CA ARG A 894 14.64 5.55 -10.97
C ARG A 894 14.66 4.31 -11.86
N SER A 895 15.33 3.23 -11.46
CA SER A 895 15.28 1.95 -12.19
C SER A 895 13.85 1.39 -12.27
N LYS A 896 13.06 1.51 -11.20
CA LYS A 896 11.67 1.05 -11.22
C LYS A 896 10.73 1.99 -11.97
N LYS A 897 10.78 3.31 -11.71
CA LYS A 897 9.84 4.27 -12.33
C LYS A 897 10.17 4.52 -13.79
N VAL A 898 11.42 4.61 -14.19
CA VAL A 898 11.72 4.96 -15.60
C VAL A 898 11.75 3.70 -16.45
N LEU A 899 12.31 2.60 -15.94
CA LEU A 899 12.62 1.43 -16.76
C LEU A 899 11.70 0.24 -16.50
N GLY A 900 11.10 0.14 -15.31
CA GLY A 900 10.31 -1.04 -14.91
C GLY A 900 11.15 -2.23 -14.44
N TRP A 901 12.42 -2.01 -14.08
CA TRP A 901 13.29 -3.04 -13.51
C TRP A 901 12.71 -3.63 -12.22
N ARG A 902 13.04 -4.90 -11.96
CA ARG A 902 12.82 -5.51 -10.65
C ARG A 902 13.92 -5.04 -9.72
N THR A 903 13.56 -4.79 -8.47
CA THR A 903 14.45 -4.12 -7.53
C THR A 903 14.48 -4.84 -6.19
N MET A 904 15.69 -4.98 -5.63
CA MET A 904 15.91 -5.48 -4.28
C MET A 904 16.72 -4.46 -3.48
N LEU A 905 16.22 -4.08 -2.32
CA LEU A 905 16.87 -3.09 -1.45
C LEU A 905 17.63 -3.78 -0.32
N VAL A 906 18.91 -3.44 -0.16
CA VAL A 906 19.72 -3.83 0.99
C VAL A 906 19.54 -2.79 2.11
N VAL A 907 19.15 -3.26 3.30
CA VAL A 907 18.90 -2.43 4.49
C VAL A 907 19.66 -3.06 5.68
N PRO A 908 20.95 -2.76 5.88
CA PRO A 908 21.77 -3.38 6.91
C PRO A 908 21.19 -3.26 8.33
N GLU A 909 20.49 -2.16 8.62
CA GLU A 909 19.87 -1.88 9.92
C GLU A 909 18.76 -2.90 10.29
N LEU A 910 18.25 -3.63 9.31
CA LEU A 910 17.13 -4.55 9.46
C LEU A 910 17.42 -5.74 10.39
N GLU A 911 18.68 -6.21 10.47
CA GLU A 911 19.01 -7.35 11.35
C GLU A 911 18.74 -7.01 12.82
N LYS A 912 19.24 -5.84 13.25
CA LYS A 912 19.02 -5.31 14.60
C LYS A 912 17.55 -5.02 14.83
N GLU A 913 16.85 -4.47 13.85
CA GLU A 913 15.43 -4.17 13.98
C GLU A 913 14.57 -5.43 14.15
N VAL A 914 14.82 -6.49 13.35
CA VAL A 914 14.10 -7.77 13.44
C VAL A 914 14.40 -8.49 14.75
N GLU A 915 15.65 -8.47 15.20
CA GLU A 915 16.04 -9.00 16.51
C GLU A 915 15.27 -8.33 17.65
N LEU A 916 15.29 -7.00 17.70
CA LEU A 916 14.56 -6.24 18.72
C LEU A 916 13.04 -6.44 18.62
N LEU A 917 12.49 -6.58 17.42
CA LEU A 917 11.06 -6.90 17.25
C LEU A 917 10.70 -8.26 17.85
N TRP A 918 11.57 -9.25 17.71
CA TRP A 918 11.39 -10.56 18.32
C TRP A 918 11.49 -10.51 19.85
N GLU A 919 12.49 -9.81 20.38
CA GLU A 919 12.69 -9.64 21.83
C GLU A 919 11.55 -8.86 22.50
N LEU A 920 11.08 -7.78 21.86
CA LEU A 920 10.07 -6.87 22.41
C LEU A 920 8.61 -7.31 22.13
N ARG A 921 8.40 -8.50 21.56
CA ARG A 921 7.06 -8.98 21.15
C ARG A 921 6.01 -8.91 22.26
N ASP A 922 6.37 -9.30 23.50
CA ASP A 922 5.44 -9.34 24.63
C ASP A 922 5.15 -7.94 25.17
N MET A 923 6.16 -7.06 25.19
CA MET A 923 5.96 -5.64 25.51
C MET A 923 5.04 -4.97 24.49
N ARG A 924 5.17 -5.30 23.20
CA ARG A 924 4.30 -4.78 22.14
C ARG A 924 2.86 -5.28 22.28
N LYS A 925 2.65 -6.55 22.65
CA LYS A 925 1.32 -7.07 23.01
C LYS A 925 0.72 -6.28 24.17
N LYS A 926 1.50 -6.00 25.22
CA LYS A 926 1.07 -5.17 26.36
C LYS A 926 0.70 -3.74 25.93
N LEU A 927 1.46 -3.12 25.03
CA LEU A 927 1.14 -1.80 24.48
C LEU A 927 -0.19 -1.76 23.72
N ILE A 928 -0.50 -2.82 22.97
CA ILE A 928 -1.79 -2.96 22.28
C ILE A 928 -2.92 -3.06 23.30
N LEU A 929 -2.77 -3.90 24.33
CA LEU A 929 -3.78 -4.05 25.40
C LEU A 929 -4.02 -2.73 26.16
N MET A 930 -2.96 -2.02 26.54
CA MET A 930 -3.06 -0.71 27.20
C MET A 930 -3.75 0.34 26.33
N ARG A 931 -3.49 0.31 25.01
CA ARG A 931 -4.17 1.21 24.07
C ARG A 931 -5.67 0.88 23.99
N ASN A 932 -6.01 -0.39 23.87
CA ASN A 932 -7.42 -0.82 23.84
C ASN A 932 -8.15 -0.46 25.15
N GLU A 933 -7.48 -0.59 26.29
CA GLU A 933 -8.04 -0.15 27.58
C GLU A 933 -8.24 1.36 27.61
N ARG A 934 -7.26 2.14 27.16
CA ARG A 934 -7.38 3.60 27.09
C ARG A 934 -8.56 4.02 26.20
N ASP A 935 -8.63 3.45 25.00
CA ASP A 935 -9.68 3.78 24.04
C ASP A 935 -11.06 3.38 24.62
N SER A 936 -11.17 2.22 25.30
CA SER A 936 -12.41 1.81 26.00
C SER A 936 -12.81 2.73 27.16
N VAL A 937 -11.85 3.24 27.93
CA VAL A 937 -12.12 4.18 29.02
C VAL A 937 -12.57 5.53 28.44
N GLU A 938 -11.92 6.03 27.38
CA GLU A 938 -12.33 7.26 26.69
C GLU A 938 -13.74 7.14 26.12
N ASP A 939 -14.09 6.03 25.48
CA ASP A 939 -15.44 5.79 24.97
C ASP A 939 -16.49 5.81 26.08
N LYS A 940 -16.22 5.17 27.24
CA LYS A 940 -17.12 5.22 28.41
C LYS A 940 -17.30 6.65 28.94
N ILE A 941 -16.22 7.43 29.00
CA ILE A 941 -16.28 8.85 29.41
C ILE A 941 -17.12 9.66 28.41
N HIS A 942 -16.96 9.43 27.11
CA HIS A 942 -17.75 10.10 26.09
C HIS A 942 -19.24 9.75 26.20
N HIS A 943 -19.57 8.48 26.41
CA HIS A 943 -20.95 8.04 26.62
C HIS A 943 -21.59 8.68 27.86
N LEU A 944 -20.91 8.67 29.01
CA LEU A 944 -21.45 9.30 30.22
C LEU A 944 -21.62 10.81 30.07
N ASN A 945 -20.64 11.51 29.47
CA ASN A 945 -20.76 12.94 29.18
C ASN A 945 -21.93 13.24 28.24
N TRP A 946 -22.21 12.34 27.29
CA TRP A 946 -23.35 12.45 26.39
C TRP A 946 -24.67 12.31 27.14
N SER A 947 -24.84 11.22 27.89
CA SER A 947 -26.04 10.96 28.71
C SER A 947 -26.32 12.10 29.68
N LEU A 948 -25.30 12.61 30.38
CA LEU A 948 -25.43 13.73 31.32
C LEU A 948 -25.90 15.05 30.68
N LYS A 949 -25.66 15.25 29.38
CA LYS A 949 -26.01 16.49 28.67
C LYS A 949 -27.35 16.42 27.96
N PHE A 950 -27.72 15.26 27.42
CA PHE A 950 -28.80 15.14 26.45
C PHE A 950 -29.89 14.13 26.82
N GLU A 951 -29.66 13.27 27.81
CA GLU A 951 -30.68 12.35 28.31
C GLU A 951 -31.36 12.93 29.55
N ASP A 952 -32.66 12.66 29.69
CA ASP A 952 -33.46 13.13 30.82
C ASP A 952 -33.26 12.17 32.00
N VAL A 953 -32.14 12.36 32.71
CA VAL A 953 -31.68 11.49 33.81
C VAL A 953 -32.15 12.06 35.15
N ASN A 954 -32.65 11.19 36.04
CA ASN A 954 -33.05 11.63 37.38
C ASN A 954 -31.84 12.10 38.21
N GLU A 955 -32.06 12.92 39.24
CA GLU A 955 -30.95 13.53 40.01
C GLU A 955 -30.08 12.50 40.78
N ASN A 956 -30.62 11.34 41.18
CA ASN A 956 -29.83 10.29 41.83
C ASN A 956 -28.88 9.60 40.83
N ASP A 957 -29.41 9.19 39.68
CA ASP A 957 -28.64 8.55 38.60
C ASP A 957 -27.59 9.53 38.04
N LYS A 958 -27.92 10.83 37.98
CA LYS A 958 -26.99 11.88 37.59
C LYS A 958 -25.81 12.03 38.55
N GLN A 959 -26.04 11.96 39.86
CA GLN A 959 -24.96 11.96 40.86
C GLN A 959 -24.09 10.71 40.76
N GLU A 960 -24.70 9.55 40.54
CA GLU A 960 -23.97 8.28 40.33
C GLU A 960 -23.11 8.33 39.05
N MET A 961 -23.67 8.84 37.95
CA MET A 961 -22.94 9.06 36.69
C MET A 961 -21.78 10.05 36.84
N LEU A 962 -21.95 11.14 37.59
CA LEU A 962 -20.88 12.11 37.86
C LEU A 962 -19.74 11.48 38.69
N SER A 963 -20.08 10.63 39.67
CA SER A 963 -19.08 9.89 40.44
C SER A 963 -18.31 8.91 39.55
N ALA A 964 -19.03 8.11 38.75
CA ALA A 964 -18.42 7.16 37.82
C ALA A 964 -17.54 7.85 36.77
N LEU A 965 -17.95 9.03 36.29
CA LEU A 965 -17.18 9.85 35.37
C LEU A 965 -15.85 10.29 35.99
N LYS A 966 -15.87 10.76 37.25
CA LYS A 966 -14.64 11.15 37.97
C LYS A 966 -13.67 9.98 38.15
N ASP A 967 -14.19 8.79 38.46
CA ASP A 967 -13.39 7.58 38.58
C ASP A 967 -12.77 7.17 37.23
N LEU A 968 -13.55 7.25 36.15
CA LEU A 968 -13.06 6.99 34.80
C LEU A 968 -12.03 8.02 34.33
N GLU A 969 -12.18 9.30 34.68
CA GLU A 969 -11.19 10.33 34.36
C GLU A 969 -9.86 10.08 35.07
N SER A 970 -9.90 9.69 36.35
CA SER A 970 -8.72 9.26 37.10
C SER A 970 -8.06 8.04 36.44
N LYS A 971 -8.87 7.03 36.08
CA LYS A 971 -8.40 5.84 35.36
C LYS A 971 -7.79 6.18 34.00
N ARG A 972 -8.41 7.09 33.22
CA ARG A 972 -7.90 7.57 31.93
C ARG A 972 -6.51 8.14 32.09
N ASP A 973 -6.31 9.00 33.09
CA ASP A 973 -5.02 9.66 33.31
C ASP A 973 -3.95 8.65 33.73
N GLN A 974 -4.29 7.69 34.60
CA GLN A 974 -3.39 6.59 34.99
C GLN A 974 -2.99 5.70 33.80
N VAL A 975 -3.96 5.25 33.00
CA VAL A 975 -3.71 4.39 31.83
C VAL A 975 -2.91 5.16 30.78
N ARG A 976 -3.23 6.44 30.56
CA ARG A 976 -2.51 7.31 29.62
C ARG A 976 -1.05 7.50 30.01
N LEU A 977 -0.76 7.80 31.28
CA LEU A 977 0.62 7.94 31.76
C LEU A 977 1.40 6.64 31.63
N SER A 978 0.80 5.52 32.06
CA SER A 978 1.42 4.19 31.96
C SER A 978 1.69 3.79 30.52
N HIS A 979 0.75 4.05 29.61
CA HIS A 979 0.89 3.80 28.18
C HIS A 979 1.97 4.66 27.54
N GLN A 980 2.02 5.96 27.87
CA GLN A 980 3.06 6.88 27.37
C GLN A 980 4.45 6.47 27.83
N GLN A 981 4.61 6.08 29.10
CA GLN A 981 5.87 5.61 29.64
C GLN A 981 6.32 4.33 28.94
N ALA A 982 5.46 3.32 28.86
CA ALA A 982 5.78 2.06 28.17
C ALA A 982 6.10 2.29 26.68
N GLN A 983 5.41 3.22 26.03
CA GLN A 983 5.69 3.58 24.64
C GLN A 983 7.06 4.24 24.48
N ARG A 984 7.45 5.13 25.42
CA ARG A 984 8.77 5.78 25.44
C ARG A 984 9.88 4.77 25.71
N GLU A 985 9.68 3.86 26.66
CA GLU A 985 10.63 2.77 26.95
C GLU A 985 10.84 1.90 25.71
N ASN A 986 9.76 1.45 25.06
CA ASN A 986 9.85 0.67 23.83
C ASN A 986 10.52 1.46 22.69
N HIS A 987 10.25 2.76 22.55
CA HIS A 987 10.90 3.63 21.56
C HIS A 987 12.42 3.68 21.76
N GLN A 988 12.86 3.89 23.01
CA GLN A 988 14.28 4.02 23.36
C GLN A 988 15.06 2.71 23.19
N LYS A 989 14.40 1.54 23.21
CA LYS A 989 15.03 0.24 22.93
C LYS A 989 15.52 0.13 21.48
N PHE A 990 14.83 0.74 20.53
CA PHE A 990 15.29 0.79 19.14
C PHE A 990 16.38 1.84 18.96
N HIS A 991 16.08 3.08 19.36
CA HIS A 991 17.00 4.20 19.26
C HIS A 991 16.58 5.31 20.22
N LYS A 992 17.52 5.87 20.99
CA LYS A 992 17.27 6.87 22.05
C LYS A 992 16.44 8.06 21.57
N VAL A 993 16.83 8.64 20.43
CA VAL A 993 16.22 9.83 19.83
C VAL A 993 15.11 9.45 18.85
N TRP A 994 15.48 8.78 17.76
CA TRP A 994 14.58 8.56 16.62
C TRP A 994 13.63 7.37 16.76
N GLY A 995 13.89 6.40 17.64
CA GLY A 995 13.12 5.16 17.74
C GLY A 995 13.22 4.25 16.50
N GLN A 996 12.23 3.39 16.30
CA GLN A 996 12.23 2.34 15.28
C GLN A 996 12.37 2.90 13.84
N LEU A 997 13.21 2.30 12.98
CA LEU A 997 13.43 2.76 11.60
C LEU A 997 12.15 2.65 10.74
N MET A 998 11.46 1.51 10.77
CA MET A 998 10.29 1.28 9.91
C MET A 998 8.97 1.86 10.46
N LYS A 999 8.97 2.44 11.67
CA LYS A 999 7.76 2.95 12.33
C LYS A 999 7.96 4.35 12.92
N THR A 1000 6.91 5.15 12.85
CA THR A 1000 6.83 6.42 13.56
C THR A 1000 5.54 6.43 14.38
N GLY A 1001 5.66 6.06 15.66
CA GLY A 1001 4.50 5.68 16.48
C GLY A 1001 3.90 4.36 15.97
N TYR A 1002 2.58 4.34 15.72
CA TYR A 1002 1.89 3.16 15.17
C TYR A 1002 1.88 3.12 13.64
N GLN A 1003 2.18 4.25 12.99
CA GLN A 1003 2.18 4.36 11.53
C GLN A 1003 3.55 3.94 10.98
N SER A 1004 3.56 3.48 9.73
CA SER A 1004 4.82 3.28 9.00
C SER A 1004 5.56 4.62 8.86
N SER A 1005 6.88 4.59 8.99
CA SER A 1005 7.72 5.76 8.75
C SER A 1005 7.70 6.16 7.27
N ARG A 1006 8.19 7.37 6.95
CA ARG A 1006 8.44 7.78 5.56
C ARG A 1006 9.34 6.77 4.84
N PHE A 1007 10.42 6.34 5.49
CA PHE A 1007 11.35 5.35 4.95
C PHE A 1007 10.66 4.02 4.66
N ALA A 1008 9.90 3.46 5.61
CA ALA A 1008 9.13 2.24 5.38
C ALA A 1008 8.17 2.36 4.19
N ASN A 1009 7.52 3.51 4.03
CA ASN A 1009 6.66 3.76 2.88
C ASN A 1009 7.45 3.77 1.55
N GLN A 1010 8.66 4.34 1.55
CA GLN A 1010 9.54 4.28 0.37
C GLN A 1010 9.99 2.85 0.06
N VAL A 1011 10.38 2.06 1.08
CA VAL A 1011 10.75 0.65 0.91
C VAL A 1011 9.59 -0.15 0.31
N GLU A 1012 8.40 -0.04 0.89
CA GLU A 1012 7.16 -0.69 0.43
C GLU A 1012 6.82 -0.31 -1.02
N ARG A 1013 6.97 0.98 -1.36
CA ARG A 1013 6.63 1.52 -2.68
C ARG A 1013 7.64 1.16 -3.75
N PHE A 1014 8.94 1.17 -3.46
CA PHE A 1014 10.00 1.13 -4.48
C PHE A 1014 10.74 -0.21 -4.57
N ALA A 1015 10.94 -0.93 -3.46
CA ALA A 1015 11.63 -2.22 -3.46
C ALA A 1015 10.63 -3.37 -3.70
N CYS A 1016 10.94 -4.31 -4.62
CA CYS A 1016 10.14 -5.53 -4.77
C CYS A 1016 10.43 -6.48 -3.61
N LEU A 1017 11.73 -6.64 -3.34
CA LEU A 1017 12.30 -7.41 -2.26
C LEU A 1017 13.16 -6.49 -1.39
N TYR A 1018 13.31 -6.81 -0.12
CA TYR A 1018 14.32 -6.16 0.71
C TYR A 1018 14.87 -7.15 1.75
N THR A 1019 16.10 -6.93 2.17
CA THR A 1019 16.79 -7.81 3.13
C THR A 1019 17.93 -7.05 3.80
N SER A 1020 18.56 -7.65 4.83
CA SER A 1020 19.71 -7.05 5.50
C SER A 1020 21.00 -7.08 4.68
N GLN A 1021 21.26 -8.20 3.99
CA GLN A 1021 22.48 -8.43 3.25
C GLN A 1021 22.18 -9.14 1.93
N VAL A 1022 22.93 -8.79 0.89
CA VAL A 1022 22.78 -9.39 -0.44
C VAL A 1022 23.06 -10.90 -0.43
N SER A 1023 23.98 -11.35 0.42
CA SER A 1023 24.34 -12.76 0.64
C SER A 1023 23.16 -13.63 1.09
N ASN A 1024 22.10 -13.04 1.65
CA ASN A 1024 20.89 -13.77 2.00
C ASN A 1024 20.21 -14.42 0.78
N LEU A 1025 20.44 -13.94 -0.44
CA LEU A 1025 19.98 -14.58 -1.68
C LEU A 1025 20.47 -16.03 -1.81
N ARG A 1026 21.66 -16.34 -1.30
CA ARG A 1026 22.24 -17.69 -1.34
C ARG A 1026 21.43 -18.71 -0.54
N LEU A 1027 20.61 -18.25 0.41
CA LEU A 1027 19.78 -19.13 1.25
C LEU A 1027 18.53 -19.64 0.53
N TYR A 1028 18.29 -19.15 -0.69
CA TYR A 1028 17.14 -19.46 -1.51
C TYR A 1028 17.55 -20.04 -2.86
N SER A 1029 16.66 -20.83 -3.45
CA SER A 1029 16.83 -21.29 -4.83
C SER A 1029 16.94 -20.09 -5.79
N PRO A 1030 17.86 -20.13 -6.77
CA PRO A 1030 17.91 -19.16 -7.86
C PRO A 1030 16.61 -19.06 -8.68
N ASP A 1031 15.73 -20.06 -8.59
CA ASP A 1031 14.44 -20.08 -9.29
C ASP A 1031 13.25 -19.76 -8.36
N LYS A 1032 13.51 -19.31 -7.13
CA LYS A 1032 12.47 -19.03 -6.14
C LYS A 1032 11.43 -18.03 -6.67
N TYR A 1033 10.16 -18.35 -6.39
CA TYR A 1033 9.07 -17.39 -6.56
C TYR A 1033 8.74 -16.71 -5.23
N TYR A 1034 9.15 -15.45 -5.09
CA TYR A 1034 8.81 -14.60 -3.95
C TYR A 1034 7.36 -14.13 -4.06
N ARG A 1035 6.58 -14.32 -2.99
CA ARG A 1035 5.16 -13.94 -2.91
C ARG A 1035 4.94 -13.07 -1.67
N PRO A 1036 4.23 -11.93 -1.78
CA PRO A 1036 3.93 -11.07 -0.63
C PRO A 1036 2.86 -11.71 0.26
N SER A 1037 2.78 -11.23 1.50
CA SER A 1037 1.64 -11.49 2.38
C SER A 1037 0.38 -10.80 1.85
N GLU A 1038 -0.78 -11.25 2.33
CA GLU A 1038 -2.06 -10.57 2.08
C GLU A 1038 -2.03 -9.15 2.68
N ASP A 1039 -2.51 -8.17 1.91
CA ASP A 1039 -2.69 -6.80 2.39
C ASP A 1039 -4.02 -6.72 3.13
N PHE A 1040 -4.00 -6.13 4.34
CA PHE A 1040 -5.20 -5.96 5.16
C PHE A 1040 -5.64 -4.50 5.26
N MET A 1041 -6.91 -4.25 4.99
CA MET A 1041 -7.63 -3.01 5.26
C MET A 1041 -8.04 -2.93 6.73
N SER A 1042 -8.25 -1.71 7.24
CA SER A 1042 -8.53 -1.48 8.67
C SER A 1042 -9.70 -2.29 9.24
N HIS A 1043 -10.73 -2.58 8.43
CA HIS A 1043 -11.90 -3.34 8.87
C HIS A 1043 -11.66 -4.87 8.90
N GLU A 1044 -10.59 -5.36 8.28
CA GLU A 1044 -10.29 -6.80 8.18
C GLU A 1044 -9.53 -7.32 9.40
N PHE A 1045 -8.79 -6.45 10.10
CA PHE A 1045 -7.94 -6.84 11.25
C PHE A 1045 -8.72 -7.49 12.42
N HIS A 1046 -10.02 -7.22 12.56
CA HIS A 1046 -10.83 -7.78 13.64
C HIS A 1046 -11.51 -9.11 13.29
N LEU A 1047 -11.37 -9.57 12.04
CA LEU A 1047 -12.06 -10.76 11.51
C LEU A 1047 -11.17 -12.01 11.56
N LEU A 1048 -9.85 -11.83 11.53
CA LEU A 1048 -8.89 -12.90 11.73
C LEU A 1048 -8.52 -12.94 13.21
N PRO A 1049 -8.78 -14.06 13.93
CA PRO A 1049 -8.20 -14.24 15.25
C PRO A 1049 -6.67 -14.21 15.08
N LEU A 1050 -6.01 -13.33 15.82
CA LEU A 1050 -4.62 -13.57 16.19
C LEU A 1050 -4.67 -14.78 17.14
N GLU A 1051 -4.28 -15.96 16.64
CA GLU A 1051 -4.02 -17.13 17.49
C GLU A 1051 -2.97 -16.81 18.57
#